data_AF-A0A4Q1CCE7-F1
#
_entry.id   AF-A0A4Q1CCE7-F1
#
_cell.length_a   1.000
_cell.length_b   1.000
_cell.length_c   1.000
_cell.angle_alpha   90.00
_cell.angle_beta   90.00
_cell.angle_gamma   90.00
#
_symmetry.space_group_name_H-M   'P 1'
#
loop_
_entity.id
_entity.type
_entity.pdbx_description
1 polymer ?
#
loop_
_entity_poly.entity_id
_entity_poly.type
_entity_poly.pdbx_seq_one_letter_code
_entity_poly.pdbx_strand_id
1 'polypeptide(L)'
;MIAAGEAVIMAERTGRALPGQSLILFGRGRGRCGGCGFDRAVHDLGGDGAHLLRLLPYFGLGLVFDAGLPGLPPGFLLLFPFLVGGGFRIAGAAAPEAQAKQREQAGADSHGFTRARLGSEGNPARAVRARNYSTPPRAKTFIGKHPARPAVLSHHRPMPKSPRKFRLSVLVVLSVTAVAGIAAARWAALPWALGAALKAGGATEIAFDVARVSPWRMELDDLAFRLDAVRFAAERTTLERAHWWSPSLGRLRVQSARVDVEVDQMTASQPATAKHGSTPTAPPSLPLEGISFDGLVTLRAGGKLEQALVVQFAVQPLATKEWGGTAVVTAPGLNLALAGSYAPVTGRTEFQTTSLQLDVLPWRAWLEHWLPLPAGPWEFAGVVNGDVQGSFQEGALAGRGEFHLRQGRLANPALAVVAEGVEMDVPAVDLAALRATGVAVRAEKLTAGTVAMTDLNAEAASATAEQVEVSALSVRALGGVLHVEPFTHRFSNPAIQAVVRAEAIRAEDVLALTQNLPARATGALSGRLPLRYEGGALQLGTGWLGLAEGQSLEIEFHAEGLLTAGTSPKSANYAVLKQVEDGLLKLKVTELRLEVRPPNAPPNRTAQLRIAGEPVDPRVKAPVTLDLNVNGPIESLLNLGLKGGIKTGTKP
;
A
#
# COMPACT_ATOMS: atom_id res chain seq x y z
N MET A 1 -24.22 30.41 -33.52
CA MET A 1 -25.35 31.18 -34.03
C MET A 1 -26.61 30.33 -33.87
N ILE A 2 -27.52 30.76 -32.98
CA ILE A 2 -29.00 30.61 -33.00
C ILE A 2 -29.52 29.16 -32.89
N ALA A 3 -30.40 28.72 -31.99
CA ALA A 3 -31.36 29.32 -31.02
C ALA A 3 -31.58 28.26 -29.90
N ALA A 4 -31.68 28.56 -28.60
CA ALA A 4 -32.71 29.30 -27.85
C ALA A 4 -34.04 28.53 -27.67
N GLY A 5 -34.47 28.39 -26.41
CA GLY A 5 -35.74 27.82 -25.97
C GLY A 5 -35.88 27.86 -24.44
N GLU A 6 -36.44 28.96 -23.95
CA GLU A 6 -36.68 29.33 -22.54
C GLU A 6 -37.77 28.51 -21.85
N ALA A 7 -37.71 28.44 -20.51
CA ALA A 7 -38.90 28.52 -19.66
C ALA A 7 -38.54 29.15 -18.30
N VAL A 8 -39.17 30.30 -18.02
CA VAL A 8 -39.10 31.11 -16.79
C VAL A 8 -40.53 31.27 -16.26
N ILE A 9 -40.76 30.98 -14.97
CA ILE A 9 -41.73 31.63 -14.04
C ILE A 9 -41.15 31.39 -12.61
N MET A 10 -40.64 32.32 -11.79
CA MET A 10 -41.11 33.56 -11.11
C MET A 10 -42.08 33.37 -9.93
N ALA A 11 -41.56 33.57 -8.70
CA ALA A 11 -42.20 34.21 -7.52
C ALA A 11 -41.10 34.40 -6.43
N GLU A 12 -40.55 35.61 -6.26
CA GLU A 12 -40.82 36.59 -5.16
C GLU A 12 -40.58 36.06 -3.72
N ARG A 13 -40.09 36.80 -2.71
CA ARG A 13 -39.47 38.12 -2.52
C ARG A 13 -39.35 38.31 -0.99
N THR A 14 -38.14 38.42 -0.44
CA THR A 14 -37.79 39.16 0.81
C THR A 14 -36.26 39.07 0.92
N GLY A 15 -35.41 40.10 0.88
CA GLY A 15 -35.60 41.51 1.19
C GLY A 15 -34.98 41.86 2.54
N ARG A 16 -33.64 41.94 2.64
CA ARG A 16 -32.90 42.84 3.56
C ARG A 16 -31.39 42.93 3.24
N ALA A 17 -31.00 44.15 2.85
CA ALA A 17 -29.67 44.78 2.83
C ALA A 17 -29.13 44.98 4.27
N LEU A 18 -27.86 45.25 4.64
CA LEU A 18 -26.55 45.74 4.14
C LEU A 18 -25.57 45.61 5.38
N PRO A 19 -24.33 46.17 5.49
CA PRO A 19 -23.21 46.49 4.58
C PRO A 19 -21.77 46.11 5.12
N GLY A 20 -20.72 46.33 4.30
CA GLY A 20 -19.32 46.56 4.74
C GLY A 20 -18.28 46.08 3.72
N GLN A 21 -17.86 46.89 2.72
CA GLN A 21 -16.64 47.73 2.69
C GLN A 21 -15.32 46.92 2.81
N SER A 22 -14.30 46.96 1.93
CA SER A 22 -13.81 48.03 1.03
C SER A 22 -12.93 47.47 -0.10
N LEU A 23 -12.97 48.17 -1.24
CA LEU A 23 -12.09 48.07 -2.41
C LEU A 23 -11.06 49.22 -2.34
N ILE A 24 -9.75 48.97 -2.48
CA ILE A 24 -8.74 50.02 -2.75
C ILE A 24 -7.73 49.55 -3.79
N LEU A 25 -7.52 50.40 -4.81
CA LEU A 25 -6.57 50.32 -5.92
C LEU A 25 -5.26 51.08 -5.61
N PHE A 26 -4.16 50.57 -6.20
CA PHE A 26 -2.87 51.16 -6.59
C PHE A 26 -2.15 52.23 -5.74
N GLY A 27 -0.85 51.99 -5.51
CA GLY A 27 0.13 53.02 -5.13
C GLY A 27 1.57 52.63 -5.46
N ARG A 28 2.12 53.23 -6.52
CA ARG A 28 3.52 53.11 -6.99
C ARG A 28 4.35 54.18 -6.27
N GLY A 29 5.40 53.80 -5.54
CA GLY A 29 6.27 54.76 -4.84
C GLY A 29 7.74 54.35 -4.86
N ARG A 30 8.56 55.09 -5.64
CA ARG A 30 10.02 55.09 -5.55
C ARG A 30 10.44 55.96 -4.36
N GLY A 31 11.40 55.50 -3.57
CA GLY A 31 12.13 56.32 -2.60
C GLY A 31 13.50 55.72 -2.31
N ARG A 32 14.56 56.38 -2.78
CA ARG A 32 15.94 56.23 -2.30
C ARG A 32 16.17 57.20 -1.14
N CYS A 33 16.84 56.72 -0.10
CA CYS A 33 17.77 57.38 0.83
C CYS A 33 18.12 56.26 1.85
N GLY A 34 19.33 55.99 2.31
CA GLY A 34 20.58 56.74 2.30
C GLY A 34 21.21 56.59 3.69
N GLY A 35 22.27 55.77 3.80
CA GLY A 35 23.38 55.95 4.74
C GLY A 35 23.25 55.47 6.19
N CYS A 36 24.40 54.95 6.69
CA CYS A 36 24.79 54.57 8.06
C CYS A 36 24.48 53.10 8.42
N GLY A 37 25.44 52.19 8.62
CA GLY A 37 26.86 52.34 8.94
C GLY A 37 27.15 51.58 10.23
N PHE A 38 27.26 50.25 10.18
CA PHE A 38 27.83 49.42 11.25
C PHE A 38 28.32 48.11 10.62
N ASP A 39 29.54 48.17 10.08
CA ASP A 39 30.19 47.03 9.44
C ASP A 39 31.65 47.00 9.90
N ARG A 40 31.95 46.07 10.81
CA ARG A 40 33.27 45.53 11.25
C ARG A 40 33.24 45.13 12.72
N ALA A 41 32.69 43.95 13.02
CA ALA A 41 33.10 43.13 14.16
C ALA A 41 32.55 41.69 14.15
N VAL A 42 32.29 41.05 13.00
CA VAL A 42 32.02 39.60 12.94
C VAL A 42 32.48 39.06 11.60
N HIS A 43 33.79 38.77 11.46
CA HIS A 43 34.32 38.14 10.24
C HIS A 43 35.31 36.99 10.53
N ASP A 44 35.21 36.37 11.71
CA ASP A 44 36.11 35.29 12.14
C ASP A 44 35.40 34.04 12.72
N LEU A 45 34.13 33.81 12.38
CA LEU A 45 33.52 32.49 12.55
C LEU A 45 33.27 31.91 11.15
N GLY A 46 34.29 31.17 10.69
CA GLY A 46 34.26 30.42 9.44
C GLY A 46 33.02 29.53 9.36
N GLY A 47 32.35 29.62 8.22
CA GLY A 47 31.09 28.95 7.93
C GLY A 47 31.28 27.46 7.73
N ASP A 48 30.46 26.69 8.43
CA ASP A 48 30.05 25.32 8.12
C ASP A 48 28.72 25.05 8.86
N GLY A 49 27.77 25.95 8.67
CA GLY A 49 26.53 25.98 9.46
C GLY A 49 25.33 25.30 8.81
N ALA A 50 25.42 24.72 7.61
CA ALA A 50 24.28 24.53 6.71
C ALA A 50 23.82 23.07 6.47
N HIS A 51 23.74 22.21 7.50
CA HIS A 51 23.25 20.82 7.30
C HIS A 51 22.48 20.22 8.49
N LEU A 52 22.16 21.03 9.50
CA LEU A 52 21.75 20.53 10.84
C LEU A 52 20.29 20.06 10.94
N LEU A 53 19.40 20.45 10.01
CA LEU A 53 17.96 20.23 10.17
C LEU A 53 17.28 19.35 9.12
N ARG A 54 18.04 18.77 8.19
CA ARG A 54 17.59 17.65 7.34
C ARG A 54 17.54 16.33 8.10
N LEU A 55 17.32 16.34 9.41
CA LEU A 55 17.35 15.14 10.24
C LEU A 55 16.09 15.04 11.13
N LEU A 56 15.54 16.15 11.60
CA LEU A 56 14.26 16.17 12.30
C LEU A 56 13.06 15.64 11.48
N PRO A 57 12.98 15.84 10.15
CA PRO A 57 12.03 15.11 9.31
C PRO A 57 12.42 13.64 9.17
N TYR A 58 13.70 13.32 9.03
CA TYR A 58 14.20 12.01 8.62
C TYR A 58 14.23 10.96 9.74
N PHE A 59 14.39 11.37 11.01
CA PHE A 59 14.55 10.46 12.15
C PHE A 59 13.25 9.90 12.74
N GLY A 60 12.09 10.46 12.39
CA GLY A 60 10.79 10.04 12.94
C GLY A 60 9.62 10.05 11.94
N LEU A 61 9.61 10.99 10.99
CA LEU A 61 8.62 11.03 9.90
C LEU A 61 9.16 10.53 8.56
N GLY A 62 10.47 10.50 8.34
CA GLY A 62 11.07 10.16 7.04
C GLY A 62 10.98 8.68 6.71
N LEU A 63 10.94 7.82 7.73
CA LEU A 63 10.56 6.41 7.59
C LEU A 63 9.07 6.23 7.23
N VAL A 64 8.24 7.25 7.43
CA VAL A 64 6.79 7.22 7.14
C VAL A 64 6.46 8.02 5.86
N PHE A 65 7.29 8.99 5.44
CA PHE A 65 6.92 9.95 4.37
C PHE A 65 8.03 10.36 3.38
N ASP A 66 9.31 9.98 3.54
CA ASP A 66 10.42 10.41 2.63
C ASP A 66 10.67 9.48 1.43
N ALA A 67 9.81 8.48 1.22
CA ALA A 67 9.81 7.66 0.01
C ALA A 67 9.04 8.35 -1.15
N GLY A 68 9.30 9.64 -1.37
CA GLY A 68 8.83 10.39 -2.54
C GLY A 68 9.46 9.85 -3.83
N LEU A 69 8.93 8.73 -4.33
CA LEU A 69 9.33 8.11 -5.58
C LEU A 69 8.96 9.03 -6.76
N PRO A 70 9.93 9.49 -7.57
CA PRO A 70 9.66 10.47 -8.63
C PRO A 70 8.89 9.83 -9.80
N GLY A 71 7.74 10.42 -10.18
CA GLY A 71 7.14 10.23 -11.52
C GLY A 71 5.79 9.53 -11.65
N LEU A 72 4.94 9.54 -10.62
CA LEU A 72 3.64 8.83 -10.64
C LEU A 72 2.47 9.71 -11.13
N PRO A 73 1.58 9.23 -12.02
CA PRO A 73 0.29 9.86 -12.30
C PRO A 73 -0.77 9.58 -11.19
N PRO A 74 -1.81 10.43 -11.06
CA PRO A 74 -2.67 10.55 -9.87
C PRO A 74 -3.74 9.45 -9.70
N GLY A 75 -3.32 8.21 -9.45
CA GLY A 75 -4.23 7.08 -9.16
C GLY A 75 -3.56 5.89 -8.46
N PHE A 76 -2.67 6.16 -7.50
CA PHE A 76 -1.54 5.27 -7.18
C PHE A 76 -1.42 4.80 -5.72
N LEU A 77 -2.51 4.66 -4.99
CA LEU A 77 -2.51 4.09 -3.64
C LEU A 77 -3.55 2.98 -3.57
N LEU A 78 -3.40 2.04 -4.49
CA LEU A 78 -3.88 0.72 -4.17
C LEU A 78 -3.03 0.26 -2.98
N LEU A 79 -3.71 -0.19 -1.91
CA LEU A 79 -3.22 -1.23 -1.03
C LEU A 79 -2.24 -0.83 0.13
N PHE A 80 -2.70 -0.16 1.20
CA PHE A 80 -1.93 0.01 2.48
C PHE A 80 -2.04 -1.12 3.51
N PRO A 81 -2.83 -2.16 3.19
CA PRO A 81 -2.52 -3.54 3.56
C PRO A 81 -1.68 -4.34 2.55
N PHE A 82 -1.20 -3.74 1.45
CA PHE A 82 -0.71 -4.50 0.27
C PHE A 82 0.25 -3.66 -0.63
N LEU A 83 1.33 -3.10 -0.09
CA LEU A 83 1.89 -1.86 -0.62
C LEU A 83 2.95 -1.85 -1.76
N VAL A 84 2.74 -0.78 -2.57
CA VAL A 84 3.59 0.18 -3.34
C VAL A 84 3.84 -0.20 -4.82
N GLY A 85 4.21 0.71 -5.74
CA GLY A 85 4.44 0.51 -7.21
C GLY A 85 5.58 1.33 -7.88
N GLY A 86 6.00 0.97 -9.12
CA GLY A 86 6.91 1.77 -9.96
C GLY A 86 7.11 1.24 -11.40
N GLY A 87 6.98 2.11 -12.42
CA GLY A 87 7.10 1.79 -13.86
C GLY A 87 7.85 2.85 -14.69
N PHE A 88 8.34 2.46 -15.87
CA PHE A 88 9.10 3.29 -16.83
C PHE A 88 8.36 3.32 -18.19
N ARG A 89 8.40 4.46 -18.93
CA ARG A 89 7.93 4.54 -20.33
C ARG A 89 9.04 4.94 -21.30
N ILE A 90 8.91 4.34 -22.48
CA ILE A 90 9.82 4.23 -23.61
C ILE A 90 9.77 5.49 -24.48
N ALA A 91 10.94 5.90 -24.99
CA ALA A 91 11.05 6.75 -26.17
C ALA A 91 11.51 5.90 -27.38
N GLY A 92 10.75 5.96 -28.47
CA GLY A 92 11.27 6.00 -29.84
C GLY A 92 11.76 4.72 -30.52
N ALA A 93 10.83 4.07 -31.23
CA ALA A 93 10.94 3.30 -32.48
C ALA A 93 12.31 3.07 -33.17
N ALA A 94 12.58 1.79 -33.49
CA ALA A 94 12.90 1.34 -34.85
C ALA A 94 12.58 -0.17 -34.97
N ALA A 95 11.84 -0.54 -36.02
CA ALA A 95 11.54 -1.94 -36.39
C ALA A 95 12.82 -2.72 -36.75
N PRO A 96 12.76 -4.07 -36.79
CA PRO A 96 12.70 -4.64 -38.14
C PRO A 96 11.82 -5.88 -38.29
N GLU A 97 11.06 -5.85 -39.37
CA GLU A 97 10.59 -7.00 -40.13
C GLU A 97 11.78 -7.65 -40.87
N ALA A 98 11.67 -8.95 -41.13
CA ALA A 98 12.52 -9.79 -41.99
C ALA A 98 13.87 -10.29 -41.41
N GLN A 99 13.90 -11.58 -41.04
CA GLN A 99 14.87 -12.57 -41.55
C GLN A 99 14.52 -14.00 -41.09
N ALA A 100 13.48 -14.56 -41.71
CA ALA A 100 13.30 -15.99 -41.83
C ALA A 100 13.91 -16.45 -43.16
N LYS A 101 15.22 -16.74 -43.16
CA LYS A 101 15.94 -17.55 -44.17
C LYS A 101 17.45 -17.44 -43.90
N GLN A 102 17.99 -18.33 -43.05
CA GLN A 102 19.37 -18.84 -43.10
C GLN A 102 19.64 -19.63 -41.83
N ARG A 103 19.39 -20.94 -41.87
CA ARG A 103 20.16 -21.99 -41.16
C ARG A 103 19.62 -23.35 -41.57
N GLU A 104 19.78 -23.61 -42.85
CA GLU A 104 19.99 -24.95 -43.37
C GLU A 104 21.49 -24.99 -43.74
N GLN A 105 22.16 -26.11 -43.49
CA GLN A 105 23.59 -26.41 -43.73
C GLN A 105 24.60 -26.07 -42.60
N ALA A 106 24.70 -27.01 -41.65
CA ALA A 106 25.94 -27.71 -41.25
C ALA A 106 25.50 -28.70 -40.14
N GLY A 107 25.39 -30.00 -40.39
CA GLY A 107 26.52 -30.91 -40.54
C GLY A 107 27.03 -31.26 -39.13
N ALA A 108 26.52 -32.33 -38.50
CA ALA A 108 26.98 -33.72 -38.62
C ALA A 108 27.85 -34.13 -37.41
N ASP A 109 27.57 -35.34 -36.92
CA ASP A 109 28.40 -36.24 -36.13
C ASP A 109 28.85 -35.83 -34.72
N SER A 110 28.39 -36.57 -33.70
CA SER A 110 29.15 -37.73 -33.19
C SER A 110 28.57 -38.32 -31.90
N HIS A 111 28.69 -39.65 -31.83
CA HIS A 111 28.63 -40.57 -30.68
C HIS A 111 29.04 -39.94 -29.32
N GLY A 112 28.45 -40.28 -28.17
CA GLY A 112 28.21 -41.62 -27.64
C GLY A 112 29.01 -41.81 -26.34
N PHE A 113 28.54 -42.72 -25.49
CA PHE A 113 29.11 -43.21 -24.22
C PHE A 113 28.93 -42.39 -22.93
N THR A 114 28.89 -42.94 -21.70
CA THR A 114 28.31 -44.16 -21.05
C THR A 114 28.54 -43.98 -19.53
N ARG A 115 27.61 -44.47 -18.69
CA ARG A 115 27.69 -44.90 -17.26
C ARG A 115 28.78 -44.36 -16.31
N ALA A 116 28.36 -44.04 -15.07
CA ALA A 116 28.44 -44.88 -13.84
C ALA A 116 28.18 -43.95 -12.62
N ARG A 117 27.23 -44.19 -11.70
CA ARG A 117 27.04 -45.24 -10.66
C ARG A 117 28.01 -45.13 -9.46
N LEU A 118 27.41 -45.21 -8.26
CA LEU A 118 27.96 -45.34 -6.88
C LEU A 118 28.37 -43.99 -6.24
N GLY A 119 27.94 -43.60 -5.03
CA GLY A 119 27.37 -44.32 -3.90
C GLY A 119 28.36 -44.32 -2.72
N SER A 120 28.01 -43.67 -1.60
CA SER A 120 28.42 -43.97 -0.20
C SER A 120 28.07 -42.75 0.66
N GLU A 121 27.17 -42.83 1.64
CA GLU A 121 27.41 -43.28 3.02
C GLU A 121 28.60 -42.59 3.72
N GLY A 122 28.36 -42.05 4.91
CA GLY A 122 29.44 -41.69 5.83
C GLY A 122 29.12 -40.60 6.87
N ASN A 123 28.24 -40.90 7.82
CA ASN A 123 28.32 -40.33 9.16
C ASN A 123 29.52 -40.97 9.89
N PRO A 124 30.28 -40.24 10.72
CA PRO A 124 30.25 -40.64 12.13
C PRO A 124 30.39 -39.49 13.14
N ALA A 125 29.82 -39.75 14.31
CA ALA A 125 30.03 -39.06 15.57
C ALA A 125 31.32 -39.52 16.30
N ARG A 126 31.63 -38.81 17.41
CA ARG A 126 32.58 -39.12 18.51
C ARG A 126 34.07 -38.84 18.21
N ALA A 127 34.94 -38.37 19.11
CA ALA A 127 34.90 -38.21 20.57
C ALA A 127 36.24 -37.57 21.07
N VAL A 128 36.18 -36.86 22.22
CA VAL A 128 37.07 -37.03 23.41
C VAL A 128 38.47 -36.35 23.52
N ARG A 129 38.68 -35.79 24.74
CA ARG A 129 39.91 -35.45 25.53
C ARG A 129 40.69 -34.18 25.16
N ALA A 130 40.92 -33.18 26.02
CA ALA A 130 41.32 -33.05 27.44
C ALA A 130 42.84 -32.83 27.65
N ARG A 131 43.15 -31.98 28.66
CA ARG A 131 44.45 -31.63 29.31
C ARG A 131 45.25 -30.50 28.66
N ASN A 132 46.10 -29.75 29.36
CA ASN A 132 46.24 -29.23 30.73
C ASN A 132 47.47 -28.29 30.67
N TYR A 133 47.74 -27.55 31.75
CA TYR A 133 48.93 -26.73 32.06
C TYR A 133 48.89 -25.29 31.50
N SER A 134 49.26 -24.22 32.20
CA SER A 134 50.02 -24.05 33.46
C SER A 134 49.87 -22.61 33.98
N THR A 135 49.59 -22.45 35.27
CA THR A 135 50.01 -21.31 36.13
C THR A 135 51.48 -21.52 36.58
N PRO A 136 52.15 -20.62 37.35
CA PRO A 136 52.19 -19.15 37.44
C PRO A 136 53.69 -18.65 37.41
N PRO A 137 54.10 -17.41 37.84
CA PRO A 137 54.27 -17.12 39.28
C PRO A 137 54.03 -15.66 39.75
N ARG A 138 53.98 -15.55 41.09
CA ARG A 138 53.94 -14.36 41.96
C ARG A 138 55.21 -13.49 41.92
N ALA A 139 55.07 -12.19 42.21
CA ALA A 139 55.97 -11.33 43.02
C ALA A 139 55.47 -9.87 42.93
N LYS A 140 55.61 -8.93 43.88
CA LYS A 140 56.14 -8.85 45.23
C LYS A 140 55.62 -7.54 45.83
N THR A 141 55.27 -7.58 47.11
CA THR A 141 55.09 -6.45 48.02
C THR A 141 56.40 -5.67 48.17
N PHE A 142 56.35 -4.33 48.23
CA PHE A 142 57.47 -3.53 48.73
C PHE A 142 56.96 -2.47 49.71
N ILE A 143 57.39 -2.64 50.96
CA ILE A 143 57.26 -1.73 52.10
C ILE A 143 58.60 -1.01 52.22
N GLY A 144 58.58 0.32 52.25
CA GLY A 144 59.77 1.16 52.50
C GLY A 144 59.53 2.08 53.69
N LYS A 145 60.29 1.87 54.77
CA LYS A 145 60.39 2.71 55.98
C LYS A 145 61.46 3.81 55.81
N HIS A 146 61.14 4.99 56.38
CA HIS A 146 61.95 6.12 56.94
C HIS A 146 63.49 6.20 56.77
N PRO A 147 64.02 7.45 56.76
CA PRO A 147 64.58 8.03 58.00
C PRO A 147 64.29 9.54 58.19
N ALA A 148 64.84 10.06 59.29
CA ALA A 148 64.47 11.26 60.02
C ALA A 148 65.25 12.56 59.67
N ARG A 149 64.65 13.70 60.05
CA ARG A 149 65.20 14.97 60.62
C ARG A 149 66.44 15.65 59.95
N PRO A 150 66.44 17.00 59.81
CA PRO A 150 66.67 17.87 60.97
C PRO A 150 65.74 19.09 61.09
N ALA A 151 65.65 19.56 62.32
CA ALA A 151 65.02 20.81 62.72
C ALA A 151 65.84 22.00 62.21
N VAL A 152 65.16 22.94 61.54
CA VAL A 152 65.69 24.30 61.30
C VAL A 152 64.76 25.27 61.99
N LEU A 153 65.25 25.82 63.11
CA LEU A 153 64.74 27.04 63.72
C LEU A 153 64.78 28.17 62.68
N SER A 154 63.63 28.68 62.31
CA SER A 154 63.52 29.95 61.58
C SER A 154 62.66 30.91 62.40
N HIS A 155 63.25 32.05 62.71
CA HIS A 155 62.67 33.14 63.48
C HIS A 155 61.32 33.60 62.90
N HIS A 156 60.30 33.62 63.75
CA HIS A 156 59.11 34.44 63.56
C HIS A 156 59.51 35.93 63.54
N ARG A 157 59.52 36.53 62.36
CA ARG A 157 59.21 37.96 62.20
C ARG A 157 57.71 38.08 61.90
N PRO A 158 56.94 38.89 62.65
CA PRO A 158 55.56 39.19 62.29
C PRO A 158 55.57 40.00 60.98
N MET A 159 55.29 39.32 59.85
CA MET A 159 55.00 40.04 58.62
C MET A 159 53.65 40.74 58.75
N PRO A 160 53.54 41.99 58.27
CA PRO A 160 52.31 42.76 58.33
C PRO A 160 51.21 42.01 57.57
N LYS A 161 49.98 42.05 58.10
CA LYS A 161 48.75 41.56 57.46
C LYS A 161 48.60 42.25 56.10
N SER A 162 49.22 41.68 55.08
CA SER A 162 49.10 42.13 53.70
C SER A 162 47.73 41.71 53.15
N PRO A 163 47.17 42.44 52.18
CA PRO A 163 45.80 42.26 51.71
C PRO A 163 45.63 41.01 50.81
N ARG A 164 46.26 39.88 51.17
CA ARG A 164 46.14 38.59 50.46
C ARG A 164 44.72 38.03 50.52
N LYS A 165 44.00 38.22 51.65
CA LYS A 165 42.60 37.81 51.75
C LYS A 165 41.70 38.62 50.80
N PHE A 166 41.96 39.93 50.67
CA PHE A 166 41.24 40.82 49.74
C PHE A 166 41.55 40.48 48.27
N ARG A 167 42.81 40.19 47.94
CA ARG A 167 43.19 39.77 46.57
C ARG A 167 42.59 38.42 46.18
N LEU A 168 42.53 37.44 47.10
CA LEU A 168 41.91 36.14 46.82
C LEU A 168 40.39 36.26 46.66
N SER A 169 39.72 37.04 47.51
CA SER A 169 38.29 37.28 47.37
C SER A 169 37.94 38.09 46.11
N VAL A 170 38.77 39.06 45.72
CA VAL A 170 38.61 39.78 44.44
C VAL A 170 38.81 38.86 43.23
N LEU A 171 39.78 37.93 43.28
CA LEU A 171 40.00 36.96 42.21
C LEU A 171 38.85 35.94 42.11
N VAL A 172 38.31 35.47 43.24
CA VAL A 172 37.14 34.59 43.26
C VAL A 172 35.91 35.32 42.74
N VAL A 173 35.67 36.57 43.16
CA VAL A 173 34.55 37.38 42.66
C VAL A 173 34.70 37.65 41.16
N LEU A 174 35.88 38.04 40.67
CA LEU A 174 36.12 38.23 39.24
C LEU A 174 35.96 36.94 38.44
N SER A 175 36.40 35.80 38.98
CA SER A 175 36.24 34.48 38.33
C SER A 175 34.77 34.08 38.26
N VAL A 176 34.01 34.26 39.35
CA VAL A 176 32.57 33.99 39.41
C VAL A 176 31.81 34.94 38.47
N THR A 177 32.15 36.23 38.43
CA THR A 177 31.54 37.21 37.53
C THR A 177 31.89 36.93 36.06
N ALA A 178 33.13 36.52 35.77
CA ALA A 178 33.52 36.13 34.41
C ALA A 178 32.82 34.85 33.96
N VAL A 179 32.74 33.84 34.83
CA VAL A 179 31.98 32.60 34.57
C VAL A 179 30.50 32.90 34.39
N ALA A 180 29.91 33.76 35.22
CA ALA A 180 28.52 34.20 35.09
C ALA A 180 28.28 35.00 33.80
N GLY A 181 29.23 35.87 33.41
CA GLY A 181 29.17 36.65 32.17
C GLY A 181 29.28 35.77 30.91
N ILE A 182 30.20 34.80 30.90
CA ILE A 182 30.33 33.81 29.82
C ILE A 182 29.07 32.94 29.74
N ALA A 183 28.53 32.52 30.89
CA ALA A 183 27.29 31.77 30.94
C ALA A 183 26.12 32.58 30.37
N ALA A 184 25.97 33.85 30.79
CA ALA A 184 24.94 34.76 30.28
C ALA A 184 25.06 35.02 28.77
N ALA A 185 26.28 35.28 28.26
CA ALA A 185 26.52 35.48 26.83
C ALA A 185 26.18 34.22 26.01
N ARG A 186 26.56 33.03 26.51
CA ARG A 186 26.23 31.75 25.89
C ARG A 186 24.71 31.49 25.90
N TRP A 187 24.01 31.88 26.96
CA TRP A 187 22.55 31.76 27.04
C TRP A 187 21.82 32.70 26.10
N ALA A 188 22.28 33.93 25.95
CA ALA A 188 21.74 34.87 24.96
C ALA A 188 21.96 34.40 23.52
N ALA A 189 23.06 33.67 23.26
CA ALA A 189 23.38 33.14 21.94
C ALA A 189 22.63 31.85 21.58
N LEU A 190 22.13 31.08 22.54
CA LEU A 190 21.47 29.78 22.29
C LEU A 190 20.22 29.88 21.41
N PRO A 191 19.26 30.80 21.67
CA PRO A 191 18.13 31.04 20.77
C PRO A 191 18.56 31.38 19.33
N TRP A 192 19.58 32.23 19.18
CA TRP A 192 20.10 32.63 17.88
C TRP A 192 20.76 31.46 17.15
N ALA A 193 21.56 30.65 17.86
CA ALA A 193 22.21 29.47 17.32
C ALA A 193 21.18 28.41 16.88
N LEU A 194 20.11 28.21 17.65
CA LEU A 194 19.01 27.32 17.27
C LEU A 194 18.29 27.84 16.03
N GLY A 195 17.94 29.13 15.99
CA GLY A 195 17.32 29.74 14.81
C GLY A 195 18.20 29.64 13.56
N ALA A 196 19.51 29.84 13.71
CA ALA A 196 20.48 29.68 12.62
C ALA A 196 20.57 28.23 12.15
N ALA A 197 20.61 27.27 13.09
CA ALA A 197 20.57 25.84 12.81
C ALA A 197 19.31 25.39 12.08
N LEU A 198 18.13 25.88 12.51
CA LEU A 198 16.84 25.65 11.86
C LEU A 198 16.87 26.18 10.41
N LYS A 199 17.27 27.44 10.21
CA LYS A 199 17.40 28.06 8.88
C LYS A 199 18.37 27.30 7.98
N ALA A 200 19.49 26.88 8.54
CA ALA A 200 20.51 26.11 7.86
C ALA A 200 20.03 24.77 7.31
N GLY A 201 19.10 24.11 8.01
CA GLY A 201 18.47 22.91 7.48
C GLY A 201 17.25 23.16 6.60
N GLY A 202 17.03 24.41 6.17
CA GLY A 202 15.96 24.79 5.25
C GLY A 202 14.67 25.27 5.94
N ALA A 203 14.64 25.35 7.27
CA ALA A 203 13.44 25.81 7.96
C ALA A 203 13.20 27.32 7.73
N THR A 204 11.94 27.66 7.52
CA THR A 204 11.41 29.00 7.34
C THR A 204 10.34 29.27 8.40
N GLU A 205 9.90 30.52 8.55
CA GLU A 205 8.81 30.89 9.48
C GLU A 205 9.05 30.42 10.94
N ILE A 206 10.31 30.46 11.39
CA ILE A 206 10.71 29.96 12.71
C ILE A 206 10.23 30.93 13.80
N ALA A 207 9.45 30.42 14.74
CA ALA A 207 9.00 31.08 15.96
C ALA A 207 9.14 30.13 17.17
N PHE A 208 9.48 30.67 18.33
CA PHE A 208 9.50 29.94 19.61
C PHE A 208 9.64 30.93 20.75
N ASP A 209 9.15 30.54 21.94
CA ASP A 209 9.33 31.28 23.17
C ASP A 209 10.28 30.53 24.11
N VAL A 210 11.17 31.27 24.77
CA VAL A 210 12.15 30.70 25.69
C VAL A 210 11.57 30.68 27.10
N ALA A 211 11.03 29.54 27.51
CA ALA A 211 10.38 29.39 28.81
C ALA A 211 11.37 29.28 29.98
N ARG A 212 12.44 28.50 29.80
CA ARG A 212 13.48 28.31 30.83
C ARG A 212 14.83 27.98 30.21
N VAL A 213 15.90 28.63 30.69
CA VAL A 213 17.27 28.30 30.31
C VAL A 213 18.12 28.17 31.57
N SER A 214 18.88 27.08 31.64
CA SER A 214 19.85 26.78 32.69
C SER A 214 21.03 26.01 32.08
N PRO A 215 22.16 25.85 32.79
CA PRO A 215 23.31 25.09 32.28
C PRO A 215 23.01 23.64 31.86
N TRP A 216 21.98 23.02 32.45
CA TRP A 216 21.60 21.62 32.24
C TRP A 216 20.25 21.43 31.56
N ARG A 217 19.46 22.48 31.39
CA ARG A 217 18.13 22.38 30.78
C ARG A 217 17.76 23.64 30.03
N MET A 218 17.35 23.48 28.78
CA MET A 218 16.71 24.51 27.96
C MET A 218 15.31 24.03 27.62
N GLU A 219 14.33 24.90 27.81
CA GLU A 219 12.92 24.64 27.57
C GLU A 219 12.37 25.76 26.71
N LEU A 220 11.79 25.36 25.58
CA LEU A 220 11.15 26.21 24.61
C LEU A 220 9.67 25.86 24.61
N ASP A 221 8.83 26.89 24.63
CA ASP A 221 7.40 26.75 24.43
C ASP A 221 7.05 27.24 23.00
N ASP A 222 5.98 26.71 22.43
CA ASP A 222 5.40 27.13 21.14
C ASP A 222 6.40 27.17 19.96
N LEU A 223 7.27 26.16 19.86
CA LEU A 223 8.20 26.03 18.74
C LEU A 223 7.41 25.75 17.46
N ALA A 224 7.45 26.66 16.50
CA ALA A 224 6.85 26.51 15.19
C ALA A 224 7.87 26.84 14.09
N PHE A 225 7.86 26.05 13.02
CA PHE A 225 8.64 26.33 11.81
C PHE A 225 8.03 25.60 10.62
N ARG A 226 8.44 26.00 9.42
CA ARG A 226 8.04 25.35 8.18
C ARG A 226 9.25 24.79 7.48
N LEU A 227 9.22 23.52 7.12
CA LEU A 227 10.25 22.90 6.29
C LEU A 227 9.60 22.45 4.98
N ASP A 228 10.05 23.03 3.87
CA ASP A 228 9.43 22.86 2.56
C ASP A 228 7.91 23.17 2.61
N ALA A 229 7.08 22.18 2.27
CA ALA A 229 5.62 22.27 2.34
C ALA A 229 5.03 21.91 3.72
N VAL A 230 5.84 21.37 4.64
CA VAL A 230 5.35 20.78 5.89
C VAL A 230 5.48 21.79 7.04
N ARG A 231 4.39 21.97 7.78
CA ARG A 231 4.38 22.80 8.99
C ARG A 231 4.64 21.94 10.22
N PHE A 232 5.56 22.39 11.05
CA PHE A 232 5.89 21.79 12.33
C PHE A 232 5.55 22.77 13.43
N ALA A 233 4.86 22.29 14.45
CA ALA A 233 4.65 23.01 15.71
C ALA A 233 4.88 22.05 16.88
N ALA A 234 5.27 22.55 18.04
CA ALA A 234 5.37 21.80 19.28
C ALA A 234 5.08 22.71 20.45
N GLU A 235 4.22 22.25 21.36
CA GLU A 235 3.88 23.01 22.57
C GLU A 235 5.10 23.19 23.46
N ARG A 236 5.93 22.14 23.60
CA ARG A 236 7.11 22.19 24.45
C ARG A 236 8.25 21.37 23.89
N THR A 237 9.44 21.97 23.86
CA THR A 237 10.69 21.32 23.50
C THR A 237 11.71 21.50 24.62
N THR A 238 12.17 20.40 25.21
CA THR A 238 13.17 20.39 26.28
C THR A 238 14.46 19.75 25.80
N LEU A 239 15.58 20.42 26.01
CA LEU A 239 16.93 19.90 25.85
C LEU A 239 17.56 19.75 27.24
N GLU A 240 17.81 18.53 27.69
CA GLU A 240 18.30 18.22 29.04
C GLU A 240 19.66 17.52 29.01
N ARG A 241 20.62 18.03 29.77
CA ARG A 241 22.00 17.53 29.84
C ARG A 241 22.27 16.99 31.25
N ALA A 242 22.94 15.84 31.33
CA ALA A 242 23.34 15.29 32.61
C ALA A 242 24.33 16.22 33.37
N HIS A 243 25.26 16.84 32.64
CA HIS A 243 26.27 17.72 33.22
C HIS A 243 26.57 18.90 32.29
N TRP A 244 26.76 20.11 32.85
CA TRP A 244 27.01 21.32 32.06
C TRP A 244 28.34 21.29 31.31
N TRP A 245 29.33 20.53 31.82
CA TRP A 245 30.66 20.34 31.24
C TRP A 245 30.75 19.19 30.23
N SER A 246 29.68 18.38 30.06
CA SER A 246 29.69 17.30 29.07
C SER A 246 29.79 17.90 27.65
N PRO A 247 30.58 17.34 26.72
CA PRO A 247 30.57 17.79 25.33
C PRO A 247 29.24 17.48 24.61
N SER A 248 28.30 16.77 25.25
CA SER A 248 26.98 16.48 24.71
C SER A 248 26.00 17.67 24.79
N LEU A 249 25.07 17.71 23.84
CA LEU A 249 23.87 18.55 23.89
C LEU A 249 22.78 17.94 24.78
N GLY A 250 22.93 16.68 25.20
CA GLY A 250 21.99 15.99 26.08
C GLY A 250 20.84 15.33 25.33
N ARG A 251 19.72 15.11 26.00
CA ARG A 251 18.50 14.51 25.44
C ARG A 251 17.55 15.59 24.97
N LEU A 252 17.07 15.46 23.74
CA LEU A 252 16.03 16.30 23.17
C LEU A 252 14.67 15.61 23.36
N ARG A 253 13.72 16.29 23.97
CA ARG A 253 12.33 15.82 24.11
C ARG A 253 11.37 16.86 23.55
N VAL A 254 10.58 16.44 22.57
CA VAL A 254 9.53 17.24 21.94
C VAL A 254 8.18 16.69 22.41
N GLN A 255 7.33 17.54 22.97
CA GLN A 255 6.02 17.20 23.52
C GLN A 255 4.92 17.91 22.74
N SER A 256 3.78 17.22 22.57
CA SER A 256 2.62 17.73 21.85
C SER A 256 2.96 18.31 20.47
N ALA A 257 3.84 17.65 19.73
CA ALA A 257 4.17 18.08 18.37
C ALA A 257 2.92 18.02 17.48
N ARG A 258 2.83 18.90 16.49
CA ARG A 258 1.80 18.93 15.47
C ARG A 258 2.48 19.05 14.12
N VAL A 259 2.21 18.11 13.23
CA VAL A 259 2.77 18.10 11.89
C VAL A 259 1.63 17.97 10.90
N ASP A 260 1.47 18.96 10.03
CA ASP A 260 0.45 18.94 8.98
C ASP A 260 1.10 18.53 7.65
N VAL A 261 0.63 17.41 7.11
CA VAL A 261 1.15 16.76 5.91
C VAL A 261 0.08 16.77 4.83
N GLU A 262 0.34 17.44 3.72
CA GLU A 262 -0.49 17.35 2.51
C GLU A 262 0.12 16.28 1.58
N VAL A 263 -0.50 15.09 1.55
CA VAL A 263 0.03 13.91 0.85
C VAL A 263 0.07 14.13 -0.65
N ASP A 264 -0.93 14.80 -1.22
CA ASP A 264 -0.99 15.12 -2.65
C ASP A 264 0.20 16.01 -3.08
N GLN A 265 0.65 16.92 -2.21
CA GLN A 265 1.82 17.77 -2.51
C GLN A 265 3.13 16.99 -2.46
N MET A 266 3.25 15.98 -1.60
CA MET A 266 4.44 15.12 -1.55
C MET A 266 4.58 14.27 -2.81
N THR A 267 3.48 13.75 -3.36
CA THR A 267 3.53 12.97 -4.61
C THR A 267 3.85 13.83 -5.83
N ALA A 268 3.38 15.07 -5.88
CA ALA A 268 3.64 16.01 -6.97
C ALA A 268 5.04 16.61 -6.93
N SER A 269 5.60 16.73 -5.72
CA SER A 269 6.97 17.19 -5.52
C SER A 269 7.91 16.04 -5.83
N GLN A 270 8.26 15.86 -7.11
CA GLN A 270 9.48 15.12 -7.43
C GLN A 270 10.57 15.73 -6.55
N PRO A 271 11.34 14.94 -5.77
CA PRO A 271 12.55 15.45 -5.17
C PRO A 271 13.31 16.04 -6.34
N ALA A 272 13.45 17.37 -6.38
CA ALA A 272 14.18 18.02 -7.43
C ALA A 272 15.49 17.25 -7.46
N THR A 273 15.74 16.48 -8.53
CA THR A 273 16.97 15.70 -8.67
C THR A 273 18.03 16.75 -8.62
N ALA A 274 18.54 16.98 -7.41
CA ALA A 274 19.37 18.11 -7.16
C ALA A 274 20.58 17.76 -7.98
N LYS A 275 20.79 18.50 -9.07
CA LYS A 275 22.03 18.49 -9.83
C LYS A 275 23.11 19.03 -8.90
N HIS A 276 23.44 18.27 -7.88
CA HIS A 276 24.46 18.54 -6.91
C HIS A 276 25.56 17.54 -7.23
N GLY A 277 26.41 17.94 -8.18
CA GLY A 277 27.76 17.40 -8.34
C GLY A 277 28.68 17.75 -7.17
N SER A 278 28.15 18.18 -6.03
CA SER A 278 28.87 18.32 -4.77
C SER A 278 28.65 17.05 -3.97
N THR A 279 29.73 16.32 -3.70
CA THR A 279 29.78 15.22 -2.73
C THR A 279 29.00 15.65 -1.48
N PRO A 280 28.01 14.88 -1.00
CA PRO A 280 27.29 15.22 0.21
C PRO A 280 28.30 15.37 1.35
N THR A 281 28.58 16.60 1.77
CA THR A 281 29.35 16.84 2.99
C THR A 281 28.56 16.21 4.12
N ALA A 282 29.15 15.23 4.80
CA ALA A 282 28.47 14.51 5.88
C ALA A 282 27.86 15.53 6.86
N PRO A 283 26.55 15.46 7.13
CA PRO A 283 25.91 16.43 8.01
C PRO A 283 26.62 16.38 9.37
N PRO A 284 26.94 17.55 9.96
CA PRO A 284 27.62 17.60 11.25
C PRO A 284 26.76 16.87 12.29
N SER A 285 27.32 15.83 12.89
CA SER A 285 26.62 15.03 13.90
C SER A 285 26.49 15.84 15.19
N LEU A 286 25.26 16.16 15.57
CA LEU A 286 25.00 16.76 16.88
C LEU A 286 25.29 15.73 17.98
N PRO A 287 26.02 16.10 19.06
CA PRO A 287 26.35 15.19 20.14
C PRO A 287 25.16 15.03 21.10
N LEU A 288 24.03 14.54 20.59
CA LEU A 288 22.82 14.26 21.35
C LEU A 288 22.92 12.86 21.99
N GLU A 289 22.39 12.73 23.20
CA GLU A 289 22.33 11.45 23.95
C GLU A 289 21.04 10.67 23.68
N GLY A 290 20.04 11.30 23.08
CA GLY A 290 18.75 10.69 22.73
C GLY A 290 17.75 11.74 22.26
N ILE A 291 16.79 11.29 21.47
CA ILE A 291 15.67 12.12 20.98
C ILE A 291 14.38 11.37 21.27
N SER A 292 13.42 12.04 21.89
CA SER A 292 12.06 11.50 22.07
C SER A 292 11.04 12.52 21.58
N PHE A 293 10.02 12.03 20.91
CA PHE A 293 8.97 12.82 20.29
C PHE A 293 7.62 12.20 20.60
N ASP A 294 6.65 13.04 20.92
CA ASP A 294 5.25 12.70 21.11
C ASP A 294 4.41 13.81 20.46
N GLY A 295 3.44 13.43 19.63
CA GLY A 295 2.62 14.40 18.92
C GLY A 295 1.57 13.82 17.99
N LEU A 296 0.91 14.72 17.28
CA LEU A 296 -0.13 14.49 16.31
C LEU A 296 0.39 14.81 14.90
N VAL A 297 0.29 13.86 13.98
CA VAL A 297 0.52 14.07 12.56
C VAL A 297 -0.83 14.06 11.87
N THR A 298 -1.20 15.17 11.24
CA THR A 298 -2.43 15.31 10.47
C THR A 298 -2.12 15.06 9.00
N LEU A 299 -2.62 13.96 8.45
CA LEU A 299 -2.56 13.69 7.02
C LEU A 299 -3.74 14.34 6.32
N ARG A 300 -3.48 14.99 5.19
CA ARG A 300 -4.49 15.58 4.31
C ARG A 300 -4.32 15.11 2.87
N ALA A 301 -5.44 14.79 2.22
CA ALA A 301 -5.49 14.40 0.81
C ALA A 301 -6.83 14.80 0.17
N GLY A 302 -6.83 15.05 -1.14
CA GLY A 302 -8.00 15.39 -1.93
C GLY A 302 -8.74 16.65 -1.47
N GLY A 303 -8.08 17.50 -0.67
CA GLY A 303 -8.65 18.71 -0.05
C GLY A 303 -9.80 18.48 0.93
N LYS A 304 -10.12 17.23 1.28
CA LYS A 304 -11.27 16.87 2.14
C LYS A 304 -10.98 15.72 3.11
N LEU A 305 -10.02 14.85 2.78
CA LEU A 305 -9.65 13.73 3.63
C LEU A 305 -8.67 14.23 4.67
N GLU A 306 -8.99 14.00 5.93
CA GLU A 306 -8.11 14.31 7.06
C GLU A 306 -8.01 13.08 7.96
N GLN A 307 -6.79 12.71 8.36
CA GLN A 307 -6.55 11.63 9.31
C GLN A 307 -5.52 12.08 10.35
N ALA A 308 -5.90 12.00 11.61
CA ALA A 308 -5.01 12.33 12.71
C ALA A 308 -4.31 11.06 13.22
N LEU A 309 -2.98 11.09 13.27
CA LEU A 309 -2.10 10.02 13.73
C LEU A 309 -1.37 10.47 14.99
N VAL A 310 -1.50 9.73 16.09
CA VAL A 310 -0.68 9.95 17.28
C VAL A 310 0.62 9.20 17.09
N VAL A 311 1.73 9.93 17.08
CA VAL A 311 3.07 9.40 16.83
C VAL A 311 3.94 9.60 18.07
N GLN A 312 4.54 8.50 18.51
CA GLN A 312 5.53 8.49 19.58
C GLN A 312 6.79 7.81 19.05
N PHE A 313 7.95 8.47 19.11
CA PHE A 313 9.21 7.81 18.78
C PHE A 313 10.31 8.17 19.76
N ALA A 314 11.23 7.25 19.95
CA ALA A 314 12.40 7.41 20.79
C ALA A 314 13.61 6.80 20.09
N VAL A 315 14.68 7.57 19.94
CA VAL A 315 15.95 7.15 19.35
C VAL A 315 17.12 7.49 20.28
N GLN A 316 18.15 6.66 20.25
CA GLN A 316 19.36 6.83 21.05
C GLN A 316 20.59 6.37 20.25
N PRO A 317 21.77 6.96 20.48
CA PRO A 317 22.99 6.52 19.84
C PRO A 317 23.38 5.10 20.33
N LEU A 318 23.81 4.26 19.39
CA LEU A 318 24.35 2.93 19.60
C LEU A 318 25.88 2.99 19.70
N ALA A 319 26.51 1.95 20.27
CA ALA A 319 27.96 1.85 20.37
C ALA A 319 28.68 1.91 19.00
N THR A 320 27.97 1.58 17.92
CA THR A 320 28.44 1.56 16.53
C THR A 320 28.46 2.92 15.84
N LYS A 321 28.17 4.03 16.55
CA LYS A 321 27.92 5.38 15.98
C LYS A 321 26.67 5.46 15.09
N GLU A 322 25.82 4.45 15.16
CA GLU A 322 24.48 4.45 14.58
C GLU A 322 23.48 4.97 15.62
N TRP A 323 22.27 5.23 15.18
CA TRP A 323 21.12 5.55 16.04
C TRP A 323 20.17 4.38 16.00
N GLY A 324 19.65 3.94 17.15
CA GLY A 324 18.64 2.90 17.23
C GLY A 324 17.40 3.44 17.95
N GLY A 325 16.22 3.00 17.55
CA GLY A 325 15.00 3.47 18.19
C GLY A 325 13.74 2.70 17.83
N THR A 326 12.65 3.17 18.40
CA THR A 326 11.31 2.64 18.20
C THR A 326 10.34 3.76 17.90
N ALA A 327 9.35 3.49 17.06
CA ALA A 327 8.23 4.38 16.80
C ALA A 327 6.90 3.63 16.98
N VAL A 328 5.90 4.31 17.50
CA VAL A 328 4.52 3.83 17.62
C VAL A 328 3.62 4.87 17.00
N VAL A 329 2.76 4.43 16.08
CA VAL A 329 1.79 5.25 15.37
C VAL A 329 0.41 4.66 15.62
N THR A 330 -0.50 5.46 16.16
CA THR A 330 -1.87 5.04 16.45
C THR A 330 -2.88 6.01 15.86
N ALA A 331 -3.99 5.47 15.37
CA ALA A 331 -5.13 6.22 14.87
C ALA A 331 -6.40 5.37 15.04
N PRO A 332 -7.61 5.91 14.80
CA PRO A 332 -8.81 5.09 14.69
C PRO A 332 -8.59 3.94 13.71
N GLY A 333 -8.61 2.70 14.20
CA GLY A 333 -8.37 1.50 13.40
C GLY A 333 -6.92 1.24 13.02
N LEU A 334 -5.92 2.04 13.42
CA LEU A 334 -4.51 1.81 13.09
C LEU A 334 -3.67 1.64 14.36
N ASN A 335 -2.87 0.58 14.40
CA ASN A 335 -1.80 0.39 15.37
C ASN A 335 -0.55 -0.13 14.64
N LEU A 336 0.48 0.71 14.59
CA LEU A 336 1.75 0.41 13.95
C LEU A 336 2.88 0.67 14.95
N ALA A 337 3.70 -0.34 15.20
CA ALA A 337 4.93 -0.22 15.95
C ALA A 337 6.12 -0.66 15.09
N LEU A 338 7.18 0.12 15.14
CA LEU A 338 8.38 -0.01 14.33
C LEU A 338 9.61 0.04 15.25
N ALA A 339 10.63 -0.74 14.91
CA ALA A 339 11.97 -0.61 15.44
C ALA A 339 12.94 -0.39 14.28
N GLY A 340 14.00 0.37 14.48
CA GLY A 340 14.94 0.64 13.41
C GLY A 340 16.27 1.19 13.86
N SER A 341 17.19 1.28 12.91
CA SER A 341 18.48 1.92 13.06
C SER A 341 18.75 2.90 11.93
N TYR A 342 19.58 3.90 12.19
CA TYR A 342 20.03 4.88 11.22
C TYR A 342 21.53 5.09 11.33
N ALA A 343 22.23 4.96 10.21
CA ALA A 343 23.66 5.17 10.10
C ALA A 343 23.93 6.54 9.44
N PRO A 344 24.27 7.60 10.22
CA PRO A 344 24.38 8.96 9.68
C PRO A 344 25.47 9.12 8.60
N VAL A 345 26.51 8.29 8.66
CA VAL A 345 27.63 8.33 7.72
C VAL A 345 27.22 7.86 6.32
N THR A 346 26.41 6.81 6.25
CA THR A 346 25.96 6.21 4.98
C THR A 346 24.58 6.72 4.56
N GLY A 347 23.86 7.39 5.46
CA GLY A 347 22.46 7.76 5.28
C GLY A 347 21.51 6.55 5.21
N ARG A 348 21.98 5.35 5.58
CA ARG A 348 21.18 4.13 5.55
C ARG A 348 20.29 4.06 6.78
N THR A 349 19.01 3.81 6.56
CA THR A 349 18.03 3.50 7.60
C THR A 349 17.62 2.05 7.46
N GLU A 350 17.55 1.30 8.54
CA GLU A 350 16.96 -0.03 8.59
C GLU A 350 15.76 -0.02 9.51
N PHE A 351 14.72 -0.75 9.17
CA PHE A 351 13.48 -0.78 9.94
C PHE A 351 12.82 -2.15 9.87
N GLN A 352 12.06 -2.45 10.92
CA GLN A 352 11.19 -3.62 11.00
C GLN A 352 9.95 -3.25 11.82
N THR A 353 8.79 -3.75 11.42
CA THR A 353 7.59 -3.70 12.26
C THR A 353 7.74 -4.66 13.42
N THR A 354 7.24 -4.24 14.57
CA THR A 354 7.03 -5.11 15.74
C THR A 354 5.55 -5.38 15.98
N SER A 355 4.67 -4.57 15.39
CA SER A 355 3.23 -4.78 15.34
C SER A 355 2.68 -3.96 14.18
N LEU A 356 1.81 -4.54 13.36
CA LEU A 356 1.02 -3.82 12.37
C LEU A 356 -0.40 -4.39 12.39
N GLN A 357 -1.36 -3.53 12.69
CA GLN A 357 -2.78 -3.82 12.62
C GLN A 357 -3.52 -2.62 12.02
N LEU A 358 -4.38 -2.88 11.05
CA LEU A 358 -5.21 -1.89 10.37
C LEU A 358 -6.63 -2.43 10.18
N ASP A 359 -7.61 -1.84 10.87
CA ASP A 359 -9.02 -1.91 10.53
C ASP A 359 -9.27 -1.02 9.30
N VAL A 360 -9.73 -1.65 8.23
CA VAL A 360 -9.94 -1.03 6.92
C VAL A 360 -11.11 -0.04 6.95
N LEU A 361 -12.10 -0.22 7.83
CA LEU A 361 -13.35 0.53 7.76
C LEU A 361 -13.18 2.04 8.01
N PRO A 362 -12.47 2.50 9.07
CA PRO A 362 -12.19 3.92 9.28
C PRO A 362 -11.37 4.56 8.15
N TRP A 363 -10.60 3.73 7.43
CA TRP A 363 -9.66 4.13 6.39
C TRP A 363 -10.23 4.04 4.98
N ARG A 364 -11.51 3.67 4.82
CA ARG A 364 -12.13 3.43 3.51
C ARG A 364 -12.00 4.62 2.56
N ALA A 365 -12.34 5.83 3.00
CA ALA A 365 -12.30 7.01 2.14
C ALA A 365 -10.87 7.37 1.70
N TRP A 366 -9.90 7.13 2.59
CA TRP A 366 -8.48 7.23 2.25
C TRP A 366 -8.12 6.21 1.19
N LEU A 367 -8.45 4.96 1.41
CA LEU A 367 -8.19 3.87 0.47
C LEU A 367 -8.85 4.13 -0.91
N GLU A 368 -10.10 4.62 -0.96
CA GLU A 368 -10.83 4.93 -2.21
C GLU A 368 -10.22 6.06 -3.05
N HIS A 369 -9.61 7.08 -2.43
CA HIS A 369 -8.94 8.20 -3.15
C HIS A 369 -7.78 7.74 -4.03
N TRP A 370 -7.38 6.50 -3.82
CA TRP A 370 -6.02 6.05 -3.96
C TRP A 370 -6.03 4.69 -4.67
N LEU A 371 -7.03 3.85 -4.39
CA LEU A 371 -7.38 2.63 -5.11
C LEU A 371 -8.31 2.97 -6.30
N PRO A 372 -7.84 2.99 -7.57
CA PRO A 372 -8.71 2.89 -8.74
C PRO A 372 -9.45 1.56 -8.71
N LEU A 373 -10.66 1.61 -8.15
CA LEU A 373 -11.57 0.48 -8.16
C LEU A 373 -12.42 0.53 -9.43
N PRO A 374 -12.83 -0.64 -9.97
CA PRO A 374 -13.76 -0.67 -11.08
C PRO A 374 -15.03 0.13 -10.75
N ALA A 375 -15.66 0.74 -11.76
CA ALA A 375 -16.70 1.75 -11.58
C ALA A 375 -17.78 1.38 -10.53
N GLY A 376 -18.03 2.31 -9.61
CA GLY A 376 -19.10 2.22 -8.60
C GLY A 376 -18.60 2.49 -7.17
N PRO A 377 -19.52 2.78 -6.22
CA PRO A 377 -19.19 2.94 -4.82
C PRO A 377 -18.92 1.56 -4.21
N TRP A 378 -17.66 1.26 -3.93
CA TRP A 378 -17.30 0.03 -3.23
C TRP A 378 -17.22 0.28 -1.74
N GLU A 379 -17.71 -0.68 -0.96
CA GLU A 379 -17.56 -0.73 0.48
C GLU A 379 -16.57 -1.84 0.85
N PHE A 380 -15.59 -1.51 1.66
CA PHE A 380 -14.59 -2.45 2.17
C PHE A 380 -14.58 -2.41 3.69
N ALA A 381 -14.44 -3.58 4.30
CA ALA A 381 -14.15 -3.75 5.72
C ALA A 381 -13.24 -4.96 5.91
N GLY A 382 -12.61 -5.05 7.07
CA GLY A 382 -11.73 -6.15 7.45
C GLY A 382 -10.57 -5.67 8.30
N VAL A 383 -9.84 -6.61 8.87
CA VAL A 383 -8.66 -6.33 9.68
C VAL A 383 -7.44 -6.88 8.98
N VAL A 384 -6.44 -6.03 8.86
CA VAL A 384 -5.17 -6.32 8.23
C VAL A 384 -4.12 -6.40 9.29
N ASN A 385 -3.33 -7.47 9.27
CA ASN A 385 -2.12 -7.59 10.05
C ASN A 385 -0.95 -7.89 9.12
N GLY A 386 0.26 -7.71 9.60
CA GLY A 386 1.43 -8.05 8.80
C GLY A 386 2.74 -7.69 9.44
N ASP A 387 3.79 -7.93 8.70
CA ASP A 387 5.15 -7.55 9.06
C ASP A 387 5.84 -6.92 7.86
N VAL A 388 6.67 -5.91 8.12
CA VAL A 388 7.38 -5.15 7.11
C VAL A 388 8.79 -4.92 7.62
N GLN A 389 9.79 -5.29 6.83
CA GLN A 389 11.20 -5.03 7.13
C GLN A 389 11.91 -4.47 5.91
N GLY A 390 12.86 -3.58 6.10
CA GLY A 390 13.56 -2.99 4.98
C GLY A 390 14.67 -2.04 5.35
N SER A 391 15.23 -1.44 4.32
CA SER A 391 16.23 -0.40 4.40
C SER A 391 15.95 0.71 3.39
N PHE A 392 16.28 1.93 3.76
CA PHE A 392 16.23 3.09 2.90
C PHE A 392 17.61 3.73 2.81
N GLN A 393 18.10 3.97 1.60
CA GLN A 393 19.40 4.62 1.36
C GLN A 393 19.34 5.42 0.06
N GLU A 394 19.73 6.70 0.10
CA GLU A 394 19.81 7.56 -1.08
C GLU A 394 18.52 7.62 -1.94
N GLY A 395 17.35 7.58 -1.30
CA GLY A 395 16.07 7.57 -2.01
C GLY A 395 15.63 6.19 -2.51
N ALA A 396 16.48 5.17 -2.42
CA ALA A 396 16.14 3.80 -2.74
C ALA A 396 15.58 3.08 -1.51
N LEU A 397 14.36 2.59 -1.63
CA LEU A 397 13.74 1.65 -0.69
C LEU A 397 14.08 0.23 -1.12
N ALA A 398 14.49 -0.61 -0.17
CA ALA A 398 14.58 -2.06 -0.33
C ALA A 398 13.86 -2.68 0.85
N GLY A 399 12.91 -3.59 0.63
CA GLY A 399 12.21 -4.19 1.77
C GLY A 399 11.31 -5.33 1.38
N ARG A 400 10.89 -6.08 2.39
CA ARG A 400 9.96 -7.18 2.28
C ARG A 400 8.82 -7.03 3.26
N GLY A 401 7.63 -7.44 2.85
CA GLY A 401 6.46 -7.48 3.71
C GLY A 401 5.71 -8.80 3.63
N GLU A 402 4.98 -9.10 4.67
CA GLU A 402 3.96 -10.15 4.76
C GLU A 402 2.67 -9.52 5.26
N PHE A 403 1.53 -9.86 4.65
CA PHE A 403 0.24 -9.26 5.00
C PHE A 403 -0.88 -10.29 5.03
N HIS A 404 -1.81 -10.10 5.97
CA HIS A 404 -2.96 -10.96 6.19
C HIS A 404 -4.21 -10.11 6.36
N LEU A 405 -5.18 -10.25 5.46
CA LEU A 405 -6.53 -9.73 5.63
C LEU A 405 -7.42 -10.82 6.25
N ARG A 406 -8.17 -10.46 7.28
CA ARG A 406 -9.15 -11.32 7.95
C ARG A 406 -10.49 -10.60 8.08
N GLN A 407 -11.55 -11.39 8.11
CA GLN A 407 -12.94 -10.91 8.26
C GLN A 407 -13.29 -9.84 7.23
N GLY A 408 -12.75 -9.99 6.01
CA GLY A 408 -12.96 -9.04 4.95
C GLY A 408 -14.40 -9.06 4.44
N ARG A 409 -14.92 -7.89 4.12
CA ARG A 409 -16.18 -7.72 3.42
C ARG A 409 -15.97 -6.74 2.27
N LEU A 410 -16.48 -7.12 1.11
CA LEU A 410 -16.44 -6.31 -0.10
C LEU A 410 -17.87 -6.18 -0.62
N ALA A 411 -18.37 -4.96 -0.85
CA ALA A 411 -19.68 -4.78 -1.44
C ALA A 411 -19.67 -3.68 -2.50
N ASN A 412 -20.42 -3.89 -3.57
CA ASN A 412 -20.74 -2.87 -4.55
C ASN A 412 -22.26 -2.92 -4.81
N PRO A 413 -23.04 -2.07 -4.11
CA PRO A 413 -24.49 -2.04 -4.26
C PRO A 413 -24.95 -1.73 -5.69
N ALA A 414 -24.18 -0.92 -6.44
CA ALA A 414 -24.53 -0.56 -7.82
C ALA A 414 -24.38 -1.75 -8.79
N LEU A 415 -23.49 -2.69 -8.49
CA LEU A 415 -23.29 -3.91 -9.25
C LEU A 415 -24.02 -5.14 -8.66
N ALA A 416 -24.75 -4.95 -7.55
CA ALA A 416 -25.32 -6.04 -6.77
C ALA A 416 -24.29 -7.14 -6.42
N VAL A 417 -23.06 -6.74 -6.10
CA VAL A 417 -21.96 -7.64 -5.73
C VAL A 417 -21.70 -7.53 -4.23
N VAL A 418 -21.64 -8.66 -3.53
CA VAL A 418 -21.25 -8.73 -2.11
C VAL A 418 -20.38 -9.96 -1.89
N ALA A 419 -19.18 -9.79 -1.34
CA ALA A 419 -18.31 -10.85 -0.85
C ALA A 419 -18.17 -10.74 0.67
N GLU A 420 -18.34 -11.85 1.37
CA GLU A 420 -18.31 -11.98 2.82
C GLU A 420 -17.31 -13.07 3.23
N GLY A 421 -16.72 -12.94 4.41
CA GLY A 421 -15.71 -13.87 4.89
C GLY A 421 -14.46 -13.87 4.01
N VAL A 422 -14.06 -12.69 3.50
CA VAL A 422 -12.88 -12.55 2.64
C VAL A 422 -11.63 -12.66 3.50
N GLU A 423 -10.77 -13.61 3.16
CA GLU A 423 -9.44 -13.77 3.73
C GLU A 423 -8.41 -13.65 2.61
N MET A 424 -7.29 -13.01 2.91
CA MET A 424 -6.19 -12.91 1.97
C MET A 424 -4.87 -13.03 2.69
N ASP A 425 -3.97 -13.84 2.14
CA ASP A 425 -2.62 -14.05 2.64
C ASP A 425 -1.62 -13.66 1.58
N VAL A 426 -0.66 -12.82 1.95
CA VAL A 426 0.46 -12.41 1.11
C VAL A 426 1.74 -12.71 1.87
N PRO A 427 2.34 -13.88 1.66
CA PRO A 427 3.51 -14.32 2.42
C PRO A 427 4.79 -13.55 2.04
N ALA A 428 4.81 -12.93 0.85
CA ALA A 428 5.97 -12.17 0.40
C ALA A 428 5.59 -11.04 -0.55
N VAL A 429 5.90 -9.82 -0.14
CA VAL A 429 5.87 -8.59 -0.93
C VAL A 429 7.27 -8.02 -1.02
N ASP A 430 7.75 -7.71 -2.23
CA ASP A 430 8.92 -6.86 -2.43
C ASP A 430 8.44 -5.40 -2.46
N LEU A 431 8.83 -4.61 -1.46
CA LEU A 431 8.40 -3.21 -1.29
C LEU A 431 9.11 -2.24 -2.25
N ALA A 432 10.13 -2.68 -2.97
CA ALA A 432 10.86 -1.87 -3.93
C ALA A 432 10.38 -2.13 -5.36
N ALA A 433 10.20 -3.42 -5.69
CA ALA A 433 9.77 -3.87 -7.02
C ALA A 433 8.27 -4.05 -7.14
N LEU A 434 7.59 -4.18 -6.00
CA LEU A 434 6.16 -3.93 -5.87
C LEU A 434 5.36 -5.07 -6.46
N ARG A 435 5.81 -6.22 -5.95
CA ARG A 435 5.55 -7.56 -6.43
C ARG A 435 5.18 -8.39 -5.22
N ALA A 436 4.07 -9.08 -5.34
CA ALA A 436 3.59 -10.04 -4.38
C ALA A 436 3.63 -11.43 -5.02
N THR A 437 4.14 -12.42 -4.29
CA THR A 437 4.19 -13.80 -4.76
C THR A 437 3.44 -14.71 -3.80
N GLY A 438 2.70 -15.68 -4.34
CA GLY A 438 1.95 -16.63 -3.52
C GLY A 438 0.76 -16.01 -2.80
N VAL A 439 0.10 -15.02 -3.42
CA VAL A 439 -1.11 -14.41 -2.88
C VAL A 439 -2.22 -15.45 -2.88
N ALA A 440 -2.77 -15.77 -1.72
CA ALA A 440 -3.93 -16.65 -1.59
C ALA A 440 -5.14 -15.81 -1.17
N VAL A 441 -6.25 -15.95 -1.89
CA VAL A 441 -7.51 -15.27 -1.57
C VAL A 441 -8.59 -16.30 -1.35
N ARG A 442 -9.33 -16.17 -0.26
CA ARG A 442 -10.53 -16.97 0.03
C ARG A 442 -11.72 -16.07 0.29
N ALA A 443 -12.91 -16.52 -0.07
CA ALA A 443 -14.14 -15.91 0.39
C ALA A 443 -15.18 -16.99 0.66
N GLU A 444 -15.81 -16.93 1.83
CA GLU A 444 -16.85 -17.89 2.23
C GLU A 444 -18.07 -17.79 1.31
N LYS A 445 -18.47 -16.55 0.99
CA LYS A 445 -19.65 -16.28 0.17
C LYS A 445 -19.41 -15.10 -0.75
N LEU A 446 -19.83 -15.26 -1.99
CA LEU A 446 -19.87 -14.20 -3.00
C LEU A 446 -21.26 -14.21 -3.63
N THR A 447 -21.91 -13.06 -3.71
CA THR A 447 -23.20 -12.90 -4.39
C THR A 447 -23.01 -11.88 -5.50
N ALA A 448 -23.44 -12.20 -6.71
CA ALA A 448 -23.43 -11.29 -7.85
C ALA A 448 -24.80 -11.34 -8.54
N GLY A 449 -25.61 -10.30 -8.37
CA GLY A 449 -27.00 -10.31 -8.81
C GLY A 449 -27.79 -11.41 -8.12
N THR A 450 -28.37 -12.34 -8.89
CA THR A 450 -29.10 -13.51 -8.36
C THR A 450 -28.22 -14.74 -8.14
N VAL A 451 -26.94 -14.69 -8.55
CA VAL A 451 -26.03 -15.83 -8.47
C VAL A 451 -25.33 -15.81 -7.12
N ALA A 452 -25.57 -16.86 -6.33
CA ALA A 452 -24.83 -17.14 -5.10
C ALA A 452 -23.67 -18.10 -5.39
N MET A 453 -22.52 -17.76 -4.83
CA MET A 453 -21.26 -18.46 -4.94
C MET A 453 -20.68 -18.67 -3.54
N THR A 454 -19.98 -19.79 -3.34
CA THR A 454 -19.40 -20.17 -2.04
C THR A 454 -18.03 -20.80 -2.24
N ASP A 455 -17.24 -20.87 -1.18
CA ASP A 455 -15.90 -21.48 -1.18
C ASP A 455 -14.99 -20.94 -2.30
N LEU A 456 -14.97 -19.62 -2.49
CA LEU A 456 -14.05 -19.00 -3.44
C LEU A 456 -12.62 -19.22 -2.96
N ASN A 457 -11.78 -19.76 -3.82
CA ASN A 457 -10.35 -19.91 -3.61
C ASN A 457 -9.63 -19.42 -4.86
N ALA A 458 -8.69 -18.49 -4.69
CA ALA A 458 -7.86 -17.99 -5.77
C ALA A 458 -6.39 -17.91 -5.33
N GLU A 459 -5.52 -18.20 -6.28
CA GLU A 459 -4.08 -18.01 -6.17
C GLU A 459 -3.64 -16.98 -7.21
N ALA A 460 -2.84 -16.03 -6.76
CA ALA A 460 -2.38 -14.93 -7.59
C ALA A 460 -0.94 -14.53 -7.27
N ALA A 461 -0.34 -13.80 -8.19
CA ALA A 461 0.91 -13.09 -8.00
C ALA A 461 0.83 -11.75 -8.73
N SER A 462 1.55 -10.74 -8.26
CA SER A 462 1.75 -9.50 -9.00
C SER A 462 3.17 -9.44 -9.55
N ALA A 463 3.27 -9.39 -10.88
CA ALA A 463 4.55 -9.19 -11.56
C ALA A 463 4.99 -7.72 -11.54
N THR A 464 4.02 -6.81 -11.44
CA THR A 464 4.19 -5.37 -11.24
C THR A 464 2.98 -4.85 -10.48
N ALA A 465 3.03 -3.61 -9.99
CA ALA A 465 1.87 -2.94 -9.40
C ALA A 465 0.66 -2.80 -10.35
N GLU A 466 0.89 -2.87 -11.66
CA GLU A 466 -0.15 -2.75 -12.69
C GLU A 466 -0.70 -4.09 -13.18
N GLN A 467 -0.06 -5.20 -12.83
CA GLN A 467 -0.36 -6.50 -13.41
C GLN A 467 -0.46 -7.59 -12.35
N VAL A 468 -1.62 -8.26 -12.34
CA VAL A 468 -1.88 -9.46 -11.55
C VAL A 468 -2.01 -10.66 -12.48
N GLU A 469 -1.30 -11.72 -12.13
CA GLU A 469 -1.45 -13.05 -12.70
C GLU A 469 -2.27 -13.90 -11.73
N VAL A 470 -3.36 -14.50 -12.23
CA VAL A 470 -4.19 -15.44 -11.48
C VAL A 470 -3.85 -16.82 -11.99
N SER A 471 -3.21 -17.64 -11.16
CA SER A 471 -2.76 -19.00 -11.52
C SER A 471 -3.87 -20.03 -11.32
N ALA A 472 -4.75 -19.81 -10.35
CA ALA A 472 -5.90 -20.65 -10.09
C ALA A 472 -7.04 -19.82 -9.53
N LEU A 473 -8.27 -20.08 -9.97
CA LEU A 473 -9.48 -19.60 -9.31
C LEU A 473 -10.51 -20.72 -9.37
N SER A 474 -11.10 -21.04 -8.23
CA SER A 474 -12.21 -21.98 -8.12
C SER A 474 -13.28 -21.42 -7.19
N VAL A 475 -14.53 -21.72 -7.51
CA VAL A 475 -15.67 -21.29 -6.71
C VAL A 475 -16.83 -22.27 -6.90
N ARG A 476 -17.59 -22.56 -5.84
CA ARG A 476 -18.82 -23.34 -5.94
C ARG A 476 -19.96 -22.44 -6.36
N ALA A 477 -20.64 -22.79 -7.43
CA ALA A 477 -21.79 -22.05 -7.95
C ALA A 477 -22.72 -23.02 -8.68
N LEU A 478 -24.02 -22.72 -8.68
CA LEU A 478 -25.02 -23.47 -9.43
C LEU A 478 -24.95 -24.99 -9.15
N GLY A 479 -24.68 -25.37 -7.89
CA GLY A 479 -24.55 -26.77 -7.47
C GLY A 479 -23.27 -27.51 -7.87
N GLY A 480 -22.42 -26.92 -8.70
CA GLY A 480 -21.15 -27.50 -9.16
C GLY A 480 -19.95 -26.65 -8.76
N VAL A 481 -18.84 -26.84 -9.49
CA VAL A 481 -17.61 -26.06 -9.32
C VAL A 481 -17.29 -25.32 -10.62
N LEU A 482 -16.97 -24.04 -10.51
CA LEU A 482 -16.45 -23.23 -11.60
C LEU A 482 -14.94 -23.04 -11.38
N HIS A 483 -14.15 -23.45 -12.36
CA HIS A 483 -12.72 -23.21 -12.42
C HIS A 483 -12.43 -22.13 -13.46
N VAL A 484 -11.47 -21.25 -13.19
CA VAL A 484 -10.99 -20.29 -14.19
C VAL A 484 -9.60 -20.71 -14.63
N GLU A 485 -9.39 -20.81 -15.93
CA GLU A 485 -8.05 -21.03 -16.50
C GLU A 485 -7.13 -19.85 -16.15
N PRO A 486 -5.81 -20.08 -16.00
CA PRO A 486 -4.88 -19.02 -15.66
C PRO A 486 -5.00 -17.83 -16.61
N PHE A 487 -5.00 -16.63 -16.06
CA PHE A 487 -5.08 -15.40 -16.85
C PHE A 487 -4.30 -14.25 -16.20
N THR A 488 -4.05 -13.22 -16.98
CA THR A 488 -3.39 -12.00 -16.52
C THR A 488 -4.34 -10.82 -16.67
N HIS A 489 -4.43 -10.00 -15.63
CA HIS A 489 -5.17 -8.75 -15.64
C HIS A 489 -4.23 -7.56 -15.45
N ARG A 490 -4.51 -6.47 -16.14
CA ARG A 490 -3.81 -5.19 -15.97
C ARG A 490 -4.80 -4.14 -15.49
N PHE A 491 -4.53 -3.47 -14.37
CA PHE A 491 -5.48 -2.53 -13.76
C PHE A 491 -5.77 -1.32 -14.65
N SER A 492 -4.78 -0.86 -15.40
CA SER A 492 -4.96 0.16 -16.45
C SER A 492 -5.87 -0.26 -17.61
N ASN A 493 -6.17 -1.55 -17.77
CA ASN A 493 -7.12 -2.06 -18.75
C ASN A 493 -8.38 -2.58 -18.04
N PRO A 494 -9.54 -1.89 -18.14
CA PRO A 494 -10.76 -2.33 -17.48
C PRO A 494 -11.32 -3.65 -18.05
N ALA A 495 -10.82 -4.12 -19.20
CA ALA A 495 -11.25 -5.38 -19.79
C ALA A 495 -10.59 -6.59 -19.11
N ILE A 496 -11.41 -7.53 -18.65
CA ILE A 496 -10.99 -8.84 -18.14
C ILE A 496 -11.31 -9.89 -19.19
N GLN A 497 -10.35 -10.77 -19.48
CA GLN A 497 -10.56 -11.94 -20.33
C GLN A 497 -10.14 -13.18 -19.57
N ALA A 498 -11.05 -14.14 -19.46
CA ALA A 498 -10.83 -15.36 -18.69
C ALA A 498 -11.61 -16.51 -19.33
N VAL A 499 -11.18 -17.74 -19.09
CA VAL A 499 -11.94 -18.92 -19.52
C VAL A 499 -12.45 -19.66 -18.31
N VAL A 500 -13.76 -19.83 -18.23
CA VAL A 500 -14.42 -20.56 -17.15
C VAL A 500 -14.71 -21.99 -17.59
N ARG A 501 -14.26 -22.96 -16.81
CA ARG A 501 -14.62 -24.37 -16.92
C ARG A 501 -15.65 -24.68 -15.85
N ALA A 502 -16.83 -25.09 -16.27
CA ALA A 502 -17.88 -25.54 -15.39
C ALA A 502 -17.82 -27.06 -15.24
N GLU A 503 -17.84 -27.54 -14.00
CA GLU A 503 -17.84 -28.96 -13.66
C GLU A 503 -19.08 -29.30 -12.84
N ALA A 504 -19.88 -30.24 -13.36
CA ALA A 504 -21.08 -30.78 -12.75
C ALA A 504 -22.05 -29.72 -12.16
N ILE A 505 -22.26 -28.60 -12.86
CA ILE A 505 -23.27 -27.61 -12.46
C ILE A 505 -24.68 -28.16 -12.68
N ARG A 506 -25.61 -27.87 -11.79
CA ARG A 506 -26.99 -28.32 -11.84
C ARG A 506 -27.76 -27.60 -12.95
N ALA A 507 -28.38 -28.37 -13.84
CA ALA A 507 -29.15 -27.83 -14.95
C ALA A 507 -30.33 -26.96 -14.45
N GLU A 508 -30.98 -27.38 -13.38
CA GLU A 508 -32.07 -26.64 -12.73
C GLU A 508 -31.63 -25.23 -12.27
N ASP A 509 -30.42 -25.12 -11.70
CA ASP A 509 -29.87 -23.84 -11.24
C ASP A 509 -29.51 -22.95 -12.42
N VAL A 510 -29.00 -23.52 -13.52
CA VAL A 510 -28.70 -22.78 -14.76
C VAL A 510 -29.99 -22.25 -15.40
N LEU A 511 -31.03 -23.09 -15.51
CA LEU A 511 -32.31 -22.67 -16.08
C LEU A 511 -33.00 -21.60 -15.24
N ALA A 512 -32.85 -21.65 -13.91
CA ALA A 512 -33.39 -20.64 -13.00
C ALA A 512 -32.80 -19.23 -13.22
N LEU A 513 -31.64 -19.10 -13.88
CA LEU A 513 -31.07 -17.79 -14.26
C LEU A 513 -31.86 -17.12 -15.39
N THR A 514 -32.58 -17.90 -16.20
CA THR A 514 -33.41 -17.40 -17.29
C THR A 514 -34.85 -17.16 -16.81
N GLN A 515 -35.33 -15.93 -16.92
CA GLN A 515 -36.71 -15.62 -16.57
C GLN A 515 -37.67 -16.26 -17.59
N ASN A 516 -38.68 -16.96 -17.09
CA ASN A 516 -39.80 -17.50 -17.88
C ASN A 516 -39.43 -18.55 -18.93
N LEU A 517 -38.35 -19.34 -18.73
CA LEU A 517 -38.14 -20.49 -19.60
C LEU A 517 -39.19 -21.57 -19.28
N PRO A 518 -40.05 -21.96 -20.23
CA PRO A 518 -41.05 -22.99 -20.02
C PRO A 518 -40.42 -24.38 -20.11
N ALA A 519 -39.41 -24.64 -19.28
CA ALA A 519 -38.74 -25.92 -19.21
C ALA A 519 -38.21 -26.17 -17.80
N ARG A 520 -38.26 -27.43 -17.38
CA ARG A 520 -37.57 -27.91 -16.18
C ARG A 520 -36.54 -28.93 -16.61
N ALA A 521 -35.38 -28.87 -16.01
CA ALA A 521 -34.32 -29.84 -16.27
C ALA A 521 -33.65 -30.23 -14.96
N THR A 522 -33.35 -31.51 -14.80
CA THR A 522 -32.61 -32.04 -13.64
C THR A 522 -31.47 -32.90 -14.12
N GLY A 523 -30.25 -32.59 -13.66
CA GLY A 523 -29.02 -33.30 -14.01
C GLY A 523 -27.82 -32.37 -14.01
N ALA A 524 -26.65 -32.91 -14.41
CA ALA A 524 -25.39 -32.19 -14.34
C ALA A 524 -24.89 -31.76 -15.72
N LEU A 525 -24.42 -30.51 -15.82
CA LEU A 525 -23.83 -29.91 -17.00
C LEU A 525 -22.34 -29.62 -16.76
N SER A 526 -21.54 -29.64 -17.81
CA SER A 526 -20.13 -29.28 -17.79
C SER A 526 -19.73 -28.60 -19.08
N GLY A 527 -18.69 -27.77 -19.05
CA GLY A 527 -18.35 -26.98 -20.23
C GLY A 527 -17.15 -26.08 -20.07
N ARG A 528 -16.84 -25.35 -21.14
CA ARG A 528 -15.77 -24.37 -21.22
C ARG A 528 -16.29 -23.12 -21.92
N LEU A 529 -16.34 -22.01 -21.20
CA LEU A 529 -16.91 -20.75 -21.62
C LEU A 529 -15.86 -19.63 -21.49
N PRO A 530 -15.27 -19.17 -22.60
CA PRO A 530 -14.49 -17.94 -22.59
C PRO A 530 -15.38 -16.74 -22.31
N LEU A 531 -14.96 -15.90 -21.37
CA LEU A 531 -15.65 -14.70 -20.92
C LEU A 531 -14.76 -13.48 -21.18
N ARG A 532 -15.38 -12.39 -21.62
CA ARG A 532 -14.79 -11.05 -21.63
C ARG A 532 -15.71 -10.10 -20.88
N TYR A 533 -15.19 -9.41 -19.87
CA TYR A 533 -15.91 -8.37 -19.17
C TYR A 533 -15.30 -7.02 -19.52
N GLU A 534 -16.07 -6.11 -20.09
CA GLU A 534 -15.60 -4.78 -20.49
C GLU A 534 -16.76 -3.78 -20.45
N GLY A 535 -16.50 -2.58 -19.93
CA GLY A 535 -17.50 -1.51 -19.89
C GLY A 535 -18.77 -1.86 -19.12
N GLY A 536 -18.68 -2.74 -18.12
CA GLY A 536 -19.85 -3.20 -17.35
C GLY A 536 -20.71 -4.26 -18.04
N ALA A 537 -20.24 -4.84 -19.15
CA ALA A 537 -20.93 -5.88 -19.89
C ALA A 537 -20.08 -7.15 -20.00
N LEU A 538 -20.71 -8.29 -19.70
CA LEU A 538 -20.17 -9.62 -19.97
C LEU A 538 -20.44 -10.01 -21.42
N GLN A 539 -19.41 -10.50 -22.10
CA GLN A 539 -19.45 -11.04 -23.45
C GLN A 539 -18.96 -12.48 -23.43
N LEU A 540 -19.65 -13.36 -24.15
CA LEU A 540 -19.21 -14.74 -24.33
C LEU A 540 -18.33 -14.87 -25.58
N GLY A 541 -17.22 -15.59 -25.47
CA GLY A 541 -16.45 -16.08 -26.59
C GLY A 541 -16.98 -17.42 -27.12
N THR A 542 -16.24 -18.03 -28.04
CA THR A 542 -16.58 -19.36 -28.57
C THR A 542 -16.33 -20.42 -27.51
N GLY A 543 -17.40 -21.10 -27.08
CA GLY A 543 -17.36 -22.05 -25.98
C GLY A 543 -18.49 -23.07 -26.08
N TRP A 544 -18.58 -23.96 -25.10
CA TRP A 544 -19.65 -24.96 -25.04
C TRP A 544 -20.05 -25.28 -23.61
N LEU A 545 -21.30 -25.69 -23.44
CA LEU A 545 -21.86 -26.28 -22.24
C LEU A 545 -22.66 -27.52 -22.65
N GLY A 546 -22.46 -28.65 -22.00
CA GLY A 546 -23.12 -29.90 -22.36
C GLY A 546 -23.40 -30.77 -21.16
N LEU A 547 -23.98 -31.94 -21.41
CA LEU A 547 -24.10 -32.98 -20.39
C LEU A 547 -22.73 -33.30 -19.78
N ALA A 548 -22.69 -33.44 -18.46
CA ALA A 548 -21.51 -33.97 -17.78
C ALA A 548 -21.25 -35.41 -18.22
N GLU A 549 -19.97 -35.82 -18.25
CA GLU A 549 -19.57 -37.13 -18.75
C GLU A 549 -20.23 -38.26 -17.94
N GLY A 550 -20.85 -39.22 -18.64
CA GLY A 550 -21.54 -40.35 -18.03
C GLY A 550 -22.87 -40.01 -17.33
N GLN A 551 -23.35 -38.76 -17.40
CA GLN A 551 -24.61 -38.34 -16.81
C GLN A 551 -25.74 -38.29 -17.85
N SER A 552 -26.97 -38.50 -17.39
CA SER A 552 -28.19 -38.21 -18.18
C SER A 552 -28.94 -37.05 -17.57
N LEU A 553 -29.68 -36.31 -18.39
CA LEU A 553 -30.49 -35.18 -17.97
C LEU A 553 -31.96 -35.51 -18.23
N GLU A 554 -32.83 -35.22 -17.28
CA GLU A 554 -34.27 -35.26 -17.52
C GLU A 554 -34.75 -33.85 -17.86
N ILE A 555 -35.42 -33.68 -19.00
CA ILE A 555 -36.03 -32.41 -19.39
C ILE A 555 -37.55 -32.58 -19.55
N GLU A 556 -38.29 -31.61 -19.03
CA GLU A 556 -39.73 -31.43 -19.21
C GLU A 556 -39.95 -30.06 -19.87
N PHE A 557 -40.59 -30.03 -21.03
CA PHE A 557 -40.93 -28.78 -21.72
C PHE A 557 -42.38 -28.41 -21.43
N HIS A 558 -42.68 -27.12 -21.37
CA HIS A 558 -44.03 -26.56 -21.24
C HIS A 558 -44.26 -25.47 -22.30
N ALA A 559 -43.79 -25.73 -23.51
CA ALA A 559 -43.63 -24.74 -24.57
C ALA A 559 -44.49 -25.10 -25.77
N GLU A 560 -45.69 -24.53 -25.84
CA GLU A 560 -46.62 -24.77 -26.95
C GLU A 560 -45.97 -24.37 -28.29
N GLY A 561 -45.89 -25.32 -29.23
CA GLY A 561 -45.38 -25.09 -30.58
C GLY A 561 -43.87 -25.13 -30.75
N LEU A 562 -43.06 -25.29 -29.68
CA LEU A 562 -41.59 -25.32 -29.79
C LEU A 562 -41.04 -26.48 -30.64
N LEU A 563 -41.57 -27.68 -30.46
CA LEU A 563 -41.20 -28.93 -31.13
C LEU A 563 -42.12 -29.27 -32.32
N THR A 564 -43.34 -28.70 -32.37
CA THR A 564 -44.37 -29.02 -33.35
C THR A 564 -44.49 -27.99 -34.49
N ALA A 565 -43.89 -26.80 -34.38
CA ALA A 565 -43.97 -25.73 -35.39
C ALA A 565 -43.53 -26.12 -36.83
N GLY A 566 -42.75 -27.19 -37.00
CA GLY A 566 -42.32 -27.70 -38.30
C GLY A 566 -42.89 -29.06 -38.69
N THR A 567 -43.77 -29.63 -37.85
CA THR A 567 -44.22 -31.02 -37.99
C THR A 567 -45.69 -31.06 -38.38
N SER A 568 -46.05 -31.82 -39.41
CA SER A 568 -47.45 -31.95 -39.83
C SER A 568 -48.30 -32.56 -38.72
N PRO A 569 -49.46 -31.95 -38.35
CA PRO A 569 -50.38 -32.49 -37.35
C PRO A 569 -50.88 -33.91 -37.63
N LYS A 570 -50.78 -34.37 -38.88
CA LYS A 570 -51.19 -35.72 -39.32
C LYS A 570 -50.07 -36.77 -39.24
N SER A 571 -48.85 -36.38 -38.88
CA SER A 571 -47.73 -37.31 -38.77
C SER A 571 -47.73 -38.06 -37.43
N ALA A 572 -47.28 -39.31 -37.42
CA ALA A 572 -47.17 -40.09 -36.18
C ALA A 572 -46.27 -39.42 -35.13
N ASN A 573 -45.25 -38.70 -35.58
CA ASN A 573 -44.31 -37.98 -34.71
C ASN A 573 -44.93 -36.75 -34.04
N TYR A 574 -45.96 -36.13 -34.64
CA TYR A 574 -46.61 -34.94 -34.07
C TYR A 574 -47.24 -35.24 -32.72
N ALA A 575 -47.91 -36.38 -32.56
CA ALA A 575 -48.57 -36.75 -31.31
C ALA A 575 -47.57 -36.90 -30.16
N VAL A 576 -46.40 -37.50 -30.42
CA VAL A 576 -45.34 -37.68 -29.43
C VAL A 576 -44.67 -36.34 -29.11
N LEU A 577 -44.32 -35.55 -30.12
CA LEU A 577 -43.71 -34.22 -29.91
C LEU A 577 -44.64 -33.29 -29.15
N LYS A 578 -45.95 -33.33 -29.43
CA LYS A 578 -46.96 -32.55 -28.70
C LYS A 578 -47.06 -32.96 -27.23
N GLN A 579 -47.02 -34.26 -26.93
CA GLN A 579 -46.97 -34.73 -25.53
C GLN A 579 -45.72 -34.26 -24.79
N VAL A 580 -44.58 -34.15 -25.47
CA VAL A 580 -43.36 -33.58 -24.90
C VAL A 580 -43.50 -32.07 -24.66
N GLU A 581 -44.06 -31.32 -25.63
CA GLU A 581 -44.30 -29.87 -25.51
C GLU A 581 -45.24 -29.49 -24.36
N ASP A 582 -46.30 -30.30 -24.19
CA ASP A 582 -47.32 -30.09 -23.16
C ASP A 582 -46.80 -30.48 -21.76
N GLY A 583 -45.58 -31.01 -21.66
CA GLY A 583 -44.97 -31.49 -20.41
C GLY A 583 -45.52 -32.83 -19.93
N LEU A 584 -46.33 -33.50 -20.75
CA LEU A 584 -46.92 -34.79 -20.43
C LEU A 584 -45.91 -35.94 -20.53
N LEU A 585 -44.77 -35.70 -21.19
CA LEU A 585 -43.73 -36.70 -21.39
C LEU A 585 -42.34 -36.12 -21.16
N LYS A 586 -41.67 -36.62 -20.11
CA LYS A 586 -40.27 -36.28 -19.79
C LYS A 586 -39.32 -36.97 -20.76
N LEU A 587 -38.29 -36.25 -21.17
CA LEU A 587 -37.21 -36.77 -22.00
C LEU A 587 -35.99 -37.08 -21.15
N LYS A 588 -35.50 -38.32 -21.25
CA LYS A 588 -34.16 -38.71 -20.79
C LYS A 588 -33.17 -38.39 -21.89
N VAL A 589 -32.47 -37.27 -21.72
CA VAL A 589 -31.48 -36.75 -22.63
C VAL A 589 -30.14 -37.44 -22.40
N THR A 590 -29.60 -38.01 -23.47
CA THR A 590 -28.29 -38.68 -23.51
C THR A 590 -27.23 -37.83 -24.21
N GLU A 591 -27.64 -36.87 -25.03
CA GLU A 591 -26.78 -35.87 -25.64
C GLU A 591 -27.38 -34.47 -25.42
N LEU A 592 -26.65 -33.59 -24.73
CA LEU A 592 -26.97 -32.16 -24.69
C LEU A 592 -25.68 -31.39 -24.95
N ARG A 593 -25.73 -30.47 -25.91
CA ARG A 593 -24.61 -29.61 -26.22
C ARG A 593 -25.10 -28.26 -26.72
N LEU A 594 -24.84 -27.23 -25.94
CA LEU A 594 -24.96 -25.83 -26.31
C LEU A 594 -23.59 -25.33 -26.76
N GLU A 595 -23.44 -25.02 -28.04
CA GLU A 595 -22.26 -24.35 -28.57
C GLU A 595 -22.53 -22.85 -28.68
N VAL A 596 -21.72 -22.05 -28.01
CA VAL A 596 -21.77 -20.59 -28.05
C VAL A 596 -20.84 -20.10 -29.15
N ARG A 597 -21.37 -19.28 -30.07
CA ARG A 597 -20.66 -18.73 -31.23
C ARG A 597 -19.82 -19.79 -31.97
N PRO A 598 -20.44 -20.84 -32.54
CA PRO A 598 -19.70 -21.90 -33.20
C PRO A 598 -18.87 -21.34 -34.36
N PRO A 599 -17.64 -21.87 -34.57
CA PRO A 599 -16.81 -21.45 -35.69
C PRO A 599 -17.55 -21.76 -37.00
N ASN A 600 -17.62 -20.80 -37.92
CA ASN A 600 -18.34 -20.87 -39.20
C ASN A 600 -19.87 -20.70 -39.13
N ALA A 601 -20.43 -20.19 -38.03
CA ALA A 601 -21.84 -19.86 -37.96
C ALA A 601 -22.24 -18.69 -38.89
N PRO A 602 -23.45 -18.68 -39.46
CA PRO A 602 -23.97 -17.52 -40.19
C PRO A 602 -23.98 -16.25 -39.33
N PRO A 603 -23.82 -15.06 -39.93
CA PRO A 603 -23.96 -13.81 -39.19
C PRO A 603 -25.33 -13.75 -38.51
N ASN A 604 -25.35 -13.47 -37.19
CA ASN A 604 -26.50 -13.46 -36.26
C ASN A 604 -26.82 -14.75 -35.49
N ARG A 605 -26.16 -15.89 -35.78
CA ARG A 605 -26.29 -17.09 -34.94
C ARG A 605 -25.37 -16.98 -33.73
N THR A 606 -25.95 -16.92 -32.54
CA THR A 606 -25.21 -16.71 -31.29
C THR A 606 -24.98 -17.99 -30.51
N ALA A 607 -25.85 -18.98 -30.65
CA ALA A 607 -25.60 -20.33 -30.19
C ALA A 607 -26.33 -21.40 -31.02
N GLN A 608 -25.89 -22.64 -30.86
CA GLN A 608 -26.53 -23.84 -31.38
C GLN A 608 -26.74 -24.82 -30.23
N LEU A 609 -27.98 -25.26 -30.03
CA LEU A 609 -28.33 -26.23 -29.00
C LEU A 609 -28.73 -27.53 -29.68
N ARG A 610 -27.97 -28.60 -29.38
CA ARG A 610 -28.28 -29.97 -29.79
C ARG A 610 -28.76 -30.76 -28.58
N ILE A 611 -29.91 -31.42 -28.72
CA ILE A 611 -30.51 -32.29 -27.72
C ILE A 611 -30.86 -33.61 -28.39
N ALA A 612 -30.39 -34.72 -27.85
CA ALA A 612 -30.82 -36.06 -28.24
C ALA A 612 -31.22 -36.86 -26.99
N GLY A 613 -32.35 -37.54 -27.07
CA GLY A 613 -32.87 -38.33 -25.95
C GLY A 613 -34.03 -39.21 -26.31
N GLU A 614 -34.50 -39.95 -25.31
CA GLU A 614 -35.64 -40.85 -25.42
C GLU A 614 -36.69 -40.52 -24.35
N PRO A 615 -37.98 -40.76 -24.61
CA PRO A 615 -39.02 -40.77 -23.60
C PRO A 615 -38.62 -41.57 -22.36
N VAL A 616 -38.89 -41.03 -21.18
CA VAL A 616 -38.73 -41.77 -19.92
C VAL A 616 -39.71 -42.96 -19.85
N ASP A 617 -40.90 -42.83 -20.46
CA ASP A 617 -41.86 -43.94 -20.55
C ASP A 617 -41.36 -45.01 -21.55
N PRO A 618 -41.01 -46.23 -21.09
CA PRO A 618 -40.48 -47.28 -21.96
C PRO A 618 -41.49 -47.79 -23.01
N ARG A 619 -42.77 -47.44 -22.89
CA ARG A 619 -43.82 -47.77 -23.88
C ARG A 619 -43.70 -46.91 -25.14
N VAL A 620 -43.03 -45.76 -25.06
CA VAL A 620 -42.89 -44.81 -26.17
C VAL A 620 -41.48 -44.90 -26.75
N LYS A 621 -41.30 -45.70 -27.81
CA LYS A 621 -40.02 -45.85 -28.53
C LYS A 621 -39.89 -44.84 -29.65
N ALA A 622 -39.68 -43.58 -29.31
CA ALA A 622 -39.53 -42.49 -30.26
C ALA A 622 -38.33 -41.61 -29.87
N PRO A 623 -37.12 -41.90 -30.38
CA PRO A 623 -35.96 -41.04 -30.12
C PRO A 623 -36.21 -39.64 -30.68
N VAL A 624 -35.86 -38.63 -29.89
CA VAL A 624 -36.02 -37.22 -30.23
C VAL A 624 -34.64 -36.62 -30.39
N THR A 625 -34.35 -36.09 -31.59
CA THR A 625 -33.16 -35.30 -31.88
C THR A 625 -33.60 -33.91 -32.31
N LEU A 626 -33.11 -32.89 -31.62
CA LEU A 626 -33.44 -31.49 -31.84
C LEU A 626 -32.16 -30.68 -32.00
N ASP A 627 -32.05 -29.99 -33.14
CA ASP A 627 -31.02 -29.01 -33.41
C ASP A 627 -31.67 -27.63 -33.49
N LEU A 628 -31.49 -26.84 -32.44
CA LEU A 628 -32.08 -25.51 -32.29
C LEU A 628 -31.01 -24.44 -32.53
N ASN A 629 -31.28 -23.55 -33.48
CA ASN A 629 -30.46 -22.37 -33.69
C ASN A 629 -30.98 -21.22 -32.83
N VAL A 630 -30.13 -20.69 -31.95
CA VAL A 630 -30.45 -19.51 -31.16
C VAL A 630 -29.93 -18.28 -31.90
N ASN A 631 -30.86 -17.44 -32.34
CA ASN A 631 -30.59 -16.16 -32.98
C ASN A 631 -31.01 -15.05 -32.02
N GLY A 632 -30.04 -14.34 -31.44
CA GLY A 632 -30.31 -13.24 -30.51
C GLY A 632 -29.20 -13.03 -29.47
N PRO A 633 -29.16 -11.88 -28.78
CA PRO A 633 -28.07 -11.54 -27.87
C PRO A 633 -28.18 -12.33 -26.56
N ILE A 634 -27.55 -13.51 -26.51
CA ILE A 634 -27.50 -14.35 -25.30
C ILE A 634 -26.87 -13.59 -24.13
N GLU A 635 -25.94 -12.68 -24.44
CA GLU A 635 -25.29 -11.78 -23.49
C GLU A 635 -26.30 -10.86 -22.79
N SER A 636 -27.40 -10.48 -23.45
CA SER A 636 -28.43 -9.66 -22.80
C SER A 636 -29.11 -10.41 -21.65
N LEU A 637 -29.35 -11.71 -21.81
CA LEU A 637 -29.95 -12.55 -20.77
C LEU A 637 -29.02 -12.71 -19.57
N LEU A 638 -27.72 -12.95 -19.82
CA LEU A 638 -26.72 -13.06 -18.77
C LEU A 638 -26.50 -11.74 -18.03
N ASN A 639 -26.38 -10.64 -18.76
CA ASN A 639 -26.21 -9.31 -18.17
C ASN A 639 -27.45 -8.86 -17.39
N LEU A 640 -28.66 -9.32 -17.74
CA LEU A 640 -29.86 -9.08 -16.94
C LEU A 640 -29.78 -9.77 -15.56
N GLY A 641 -29.32 -11.02 -15.50
CA GLY A 641 -29.13 -11.74 -14.24
C GLY A 641 -28.09 -11.07 -13.32
N LEU A 642 -27.04 -10.49 -13.90
CA LEU A 642 -25.97 -9.80 -13.17
C LEU A 642 -26.35 -8.39 -12.67
N LYS A 643 -27.22 -7.66 -13.39
CA LYS A 643 -27.55 -6.26 -13.05
C LYS A 643 -28.55 -6.09 -11.91
N GLY A 644 -29.04 -7.17 -11.30
CA GLY A 644 -29.72 -7.18 -9.98
C GLY A 644 -30.92 -6.24 -9.78
N GLY A 645 -31.42 -5.52 -10.79
CA GLY A 645 -32.34 -4.42 -10.57
C GLY A 645 -33.15 -4.07 -11.81
N ILE A 646 -34.18 -4.86 -12.11
CA ILE A 646 -35.37 -4.31 -12.76
C ILE A 646 -36.24 -3.78 -11.63
N LYS A 647 -36.24 -2.45 -11.43
CA LYS A 647 -37.40 -1.80 -10.80
C LYS A 647 -38.56 -2.06 -11.73
N THR A 648 -39.42 -3.02 -11.40
CA THR A 648 -40.72 -3.15 -12.03
C THR A 648 -41.48 -1.88 -11.72
N GLY A 649 -41.46 -0.93 -12.65
CA GLY A 649 -42.41 0.17 -12.64
C GLY A 649 -43.79 -0.46 -12.72
N THR A 650 -44.53 -0.40 -11.62
CA THR A 650 -45.98 -0.58 -11.64
C THR A 650 -46.52 0.40 -12.66
N LYS A 651 -47.04 -0.11 -13.78
CA LYS A 651 -47.83 0.69 -14.70
C LYS A 651 -49.05 1.24 -13.94
N PRO A 652 -49.42 2.52 -14.13
CA PRO A 652 -50.65 3.08 -13.58
C PRO A 652 -51.90 2.38 -14.13
#